data_AF-A0AAD0S158-F1
#
_entry.id   AF-A0AAD0S158-F1
#
_cell.length_a   1.000
_cell.length_b   1.000
_cell.length_c   1.000
_cell.angle_alpha   90.00
_cell.angle_beta   90.00
_cell.angle_gamma   90.00
#
_symmetry.space_group_name_H-M   'P 1'
#
loop_
_entity.id
_entity.type
_entity.pdbx_description
1 polymer ?
#
loop_
_entity_poly.entity_id
_entity_poly.type
_entity_poly.pdbx_seq_one_letter_code
_entity_poly.pdbx_strand_id
1 'polypeptide(L)'
;MAKKSKFLSWFGFGKSEKQQAEQTANEADNQKQLEEQQRIEAEKAQAASLEQERIAAEKAEAERVEQERIAAEKAEAERIAAEQQAAEQRRQEQQARLAEQEAAMKLEQERIAAEQAQREADQIAAEKAQAERIEQERAAAEKAEAERIAAEQQAAEQRRQEQQARLAEQEAAMKLEQERIAAEQAQREADQIAAQKAEAERVEQARVAAEKAEAERVEQERIAAQKAEAERVEQARVAAEKAEAERVEQERIAAEKAEAERLEQARIAAEKAEAERLEQERIAAEKAEAERVEQARIAAEKAEAERVEQARIAAEKAEAERVEQARVAAEKAEAERVEQARIAAEKAEAERLEQERIAAEKAEAERVEQERIAAEKAEAERIEQARIEKEKTEQVTDKPKKEGFFARLKKGLLKTRVNIGSGFASIFSGKKIDDELFEELETQLLTADLGVDTTMKLIDNLTDAADRKQLKDGDALYELMKQEMAAMLKTAEQPLTVPENKKPFVILMVGVNGVGKTTTIGKLAKQFQNEGKSVMLAAGDTFRAAAVEQLQVWGERNSIPVIAQHTGADSASVVFDAFQAAKARNVDVLIADTAGRLQNKDNLMQELEKIARVMKKIDPDAPHEVMLTIDAGTGQNAISQVKLFNECVGLTGITLSKLDGTAKGGVIFAVADKFNIPIRYIGVGEGIDDLRTFNSNDFIDALFSQDEDDV
;
A
#
# COMPACT_ATOMS: atom_id res chain seq x y z
N MET A 1 -119.17 29.45 91.80
CA MET A 1 -120.53 29.84 91.38
C MET A 1 -120.80 29.15 90.04
N ALA A 2 -121.89 28.46 89.73
CA ALA A 2 -123.11 28.12 90.46
C ALA A 2 -123.72 26.81 89.89
N LYS A 3 -124.30 26.02 90.82
CA LYS A 3 -125.46 25.09 90.77
C LYS A 3 -125.95 24.60 89.39
N LYS A 4 -125.93 23.28 89.17
CA LYS A 4 -127.07 22.33 89.36
C LYS A 4 -128.36 22.73 88.63
N SER A 5 -128.77 21.92 87.64
CA SER A 5 -130.14 21.37 87.63
C SER A 5 -130.24 20.07 86.85
N LYS A 6 -130.78 19.06 87.54
CA LYS A 6 -131.34 17.79 87.07
C LYS A 6 -132.79 18.10 86.65
N PHE A 7 -133.34 17.47 85.60
CA PHE A 7 -134.70 16.86 85.60
C PHE A 7 -135.03 16.20 84.24
N LEU A 8 -135.40 14.91 84.32
CA LEU A 8 -136.32 14.08 83.50
C LEU A 8 -136.30 14.24 81.95
N SER A 9 -136.14 13.17 81.18
CA SER A 9 -137.19 12.15 81.01
C SER A 9 -136.66 10.89 80.30
N TRP A 10 -137.06 9.75 80.85
CA TRP A 10 -136.88 8.38 80.35
C TRP A 10 -138.09 8.03 79.49
N PHE A 11 -137.90 7.80 78.19
CA PHE A 11 -138.56 6.77 77.35
C PHE A 11 -138.05 6.91 75.90
N GLY A 12 -137.12 6.03 75.51
CA GLY A 12 -136.50 6.03 74.18
C GLY A 12 -135.58 4.83 73.99
N PHE A 13 -136.12 3.67 74.36
CA PHE A 13 -135.47 2.37 74.44
C PHE A 13 -135.04 1.87 73.05
N GLY A 14 -133.75 1.57 72.88
CA GLY A 14 -133.33 0.36 72.18
C GLY A 14 -133.17 0.35 70.65
N LYS A 15 -132.90 1.48 69.98
CA LYS A 15 -132.48 1.49 68.55
C LYS A 15 -131.26 2.36 68.19
N SER A 16 -130.79 3.26 69.05
CA SER A 16 -129.71 4.20 68.70
C SER A 16 -128.29 3.72 69.03
N GLU A 17 -128.08 2.80 69.97
CA GLU A 17 -126.71 2.34 70.33
C GLU A 17 -126.09 1.42 69.27
N LYS A 18 -126.89 0.59 68.58
CA LYS A 18 -126.39 -0.24 67.46
C LYS A 18 -126.06 0.61 66.24
N GLN A 19 -126.88 1.61 65.92
CA GLN A 19 -126.61 2.53 64.80
C GLN A 19 -125.44 3.47 65.08
N GLN A 20 -125.25 3.94 66.33
CA GLN A 20 -124.07 4.72 66.70
C GLN A 20 -122.78 3.87 66.70
N ALA A 21 -122.81 2.62 67.20
CA ALA A 21 -121.65 1.74 67.15
C ALA A 21 -121.24 1.38 65.71
N GLU A 22 -122.21 1.14 64.83
CA GLU A 22 -121.99 0.82 63.42
C GLU A 22 -121.54 2.06 62.61
N GLN A 23 -122.00 3.27 62.96
CA GLN A 23 -121.46 4.53 62.44
C GLN A 23 -120.01 4.76 62.88
N THR A 24 -119.69 4.58 64.17
CA THR A 24 -118.31 4.76 64.66
C THR A 24 -117.35 3.70 64.12
N ALA A 25 -117.83 2.49 63.85
CA ALA A 25 -117.03 1.45 63.20
C ALA A 25 -116.76 1.78 61.72
N ASN A 26 -117.79 2.22 60.98
CA ASN A 26 -117.61 2.68 59.59
C ASN A 26 -116.75 3.94 59.49
N GLU A 27 -116.85 4.88 60.44
CA GLU A 27 -115.98 6.06 60.49
C GLU A 27 -114.53 5.67 60.80
N ALA A 28 -114.31 4.73 61.73
CA ALA A 28 -112.97 4.22 62.02
C ALA A 28 -112.36 3.43 60.85
N ASP A 29 -113.15 2.64 60.13
CA ASP A 29 -112.69 1.92 58.92
C ASP A 29 -112.43 2.89 57.76
N ASN A 30 -113.27 3.91 57.56
CA ASN A 30 -113.02 4.96 56.57
C ASN A 30 -111.77 5.78 56.91
N GLN A 31 -111.54 6.06 58.19
CA GLN A 31 -110.35 6.79 58.65
C GLN A 31 -109.08 5.95 58.48
N LYS A 32 -109.13 4.65 58.75
CA LYS A 32 -108.03 3.71 58.41
C LYS A 32 -107.77 3.62 56.91
N GLN A 33 -108.81 3.56 56.09
CA GLN A 33 -108.66 3.55 54.62
C GLN A 33 -108.05 4.86 54.11
N LEU A 34 -108.40 5.99 54.71
CA LEU A 34 -107.82 7.29 54.36
C LEU A 34 -106.35 7.39 54.77
N GLU A 35 -105.99 6.93 55.97
CA GLU A 35 -104.59 6.87 56.44
C GLU A 35 -103.75 5.91 55.59
N GLU A 36 -104.32 4.78 55.18
CA GLU A 36 -103.66 3.83 54.28
C GLU A 36 -103.48 4.41 52.86
N GLN A 37 -104.49 5.12 52.33
CA GLN A 37 -104.35 5.86 51.07
C GLN A 37 -103.27 6.93 51.14
N GLN A 38 -103.24 7.73 52.21
CA GLN A 38 -102.23 8.77 52.41
C GLN A 38 -100.82 8.16 52.55
N ARG A 39 -100.70 7.01 53.21
CA ARG A 39 -99.43 6.29 53.30
C ARG A 39 -98.96 5.78 51.94
N ILE A 40 -99.86 5.21 51.14
CA ILE A 40 -99.56 4.75 49.78
C ILE A 40 -99.18 5.93 48.87
N GLU A 41 -99.87 7.07 48.98
CA GLU A 41 -99.53 8.29 48.23
C GLU A 41 -98.18 8.86 48.65
N ALA A 42 -97.88 8.90 49.94
CA ALA A 42 -96.57 9.33 50.44
C ALA A 42 -95.44 8.40 49.97
N GLU A 43 -95.67 7.09 49.99
CA GLU A 43 -94.72 6.09 49.50
C GLU A 43 -94.51 6.21 47.98
N LYS A 44 -95.57 6.44 47.20
CA LYS A 44 -95.48 6.72 45.76
C LYS A 44 -94.73 8.03 45.47
N ALA A 45 -94.97 9.08 46.24
CA ALA A 45 -94.27 10.35 46.11
C ALA A 45 -92.78 10.21 46.45
N GLN A 46 -92.46 9.45 47.50
CA GLN A 46 -91.09 9.15 47.88
C GLN A 46 -90.38 8.29 46.82
N ALA A 47 -91.06 7.28 46.27
CA ALA A 47 -90.53 6.46 45.18
C ALA A 47 -90.28 7.29 43.90
N ALA A 48 -91.19 8.19 43.55
CA ALA A 48 -91.03 9.10 42.42
C ALA A 48 -89.86 10.09 42.62
N SER A 49 -89.67 10.59 43.84
CA SER A 49 -88.51 11.46 44.17
C SER A 49 -87.19 10.70 44.04
N LEU A 50 -87.11 9.48 44.56
CA LEU A 50 -85.92 8.64 44.45
C LEU A 50 -85.62 8.25 42.99
N GLU A 51 -86.65 8.01 42.18
CA GLU A 51 -86.48 7.74 40.76
C GLU A 51 -85.97 8.96 39.99
N GLN A 52 -86.47 10.16 40.31
CA GLN A 52 -85.95 11.41 39.74
C GLN A 52 -84.48 11.68 40.14
N GLU A 53 -84.11 11.45 41.40
CA GLU A 53 -82.73 11.56 41.85
C GLU A 53 -81.81 10.56 41.14
N ARG A 54 -82.27 9.31 40.94
CA ARG A 54 -81.52 8.30 40.19
C ARG A 54 -81.27 8.73 38.74
N ILE A 55 -82.30 9.23 38.06
CA ILE A 55 -82.18 9.70 36.67
C ILE A 55 -81.24 10.92 36.59
N ALA A 56 -81.31 11.83 37.56
CA ALA A 56 -80.41 12.98 37.62
C ALA A 56 -78.95 12.56 37.85
N ALA A 57 -78.71 11.58 38.73
CA ALA A 57 -77.39 11.03 38.97
C ALA A 57 -76.81 10.32 37.74
N GLU A 58 -77.61 9.48 37.06
CA GLU A 58 -77.22 8.78 35.82
C GLU A 58 -76.88 9.78 34.70
N LYS A 59 -77.66 10.86 34.56
CA LYS A 59 -77.38 11.91 33.58
C LYS A 59 -76.09 12.67 33.91
N ALA A 60 -75.84 12.99 35.17
CA ALA A 60 -74.62 13.67 35.59
C ALA A 60 -73.38 12.78 35.40
N GLU A 61 -73.51 11.47 35.63
CA GLU A 61 -72.44 10.50 35.35
C GLU A 61 -72.14 10.40 33.85
N ALA A 62 -73.18 10.32 33.00
CA ALA A 62 -73.02 10.31 31.55
C ALA A 62 -72.33 11.58 31.01
N GLU A 63 -72.69 12.76 31.53
CA GLU A 63 -72.06 14.03 31.15
C GLU A 63 -70.58 14.08 31.58
N ARG A 64 -70.23 13.52 32.74
CA ARG A 64 -68.84 13.43 33.20
C ARG A 64 -68.01 12.50 32.32
N VAL A 65 -68.53 11.32 31.99
CA VAL A 65 -67.84 10.36 31.11
C VAL A 65 -67.59 10.96 29.73
N GLU A 66 -68.55 11.69 29.18
CA GLU A 66 -68.39 12.35 27.88
C GLU A 66 -67.34 13.48 27.94
N GLN A 67 -67.30 14.26 29.02
CA GLN A 67 -66.25 15.28 29.22
C GLN A 67 -64.86 14.67 29.35
N GLU A 68 -64.72 13.55 30.07
CA GLU A 68 -63.46 12.81 30.20
C GLU A 68 -63.02 12.23 28.85
N ARG A 69 -63.95 11.71 28.05
CA ARG A 69 -63.68 11.22 26.68
C ARG A 69 -63.14 12.34 25.78
N ILE A 70 -63.78 13.51 25.78
CA ILE A 70 -63.36 14.67 24.99
C ILE A 70 -61.98 15.18 25.45
N ALA A 71 -61.72 15.20 26.77
CA ALA A 71 -60.44 15.61 27.31
C ALA A 71 -59.32 14.64 26.91
N ALA A 72 -59.58 13.33 26.93
CA ALA A 72 -58.63 12.30 26.50
C ALA A 72 -58.32 12.42 25.00
N GLU A 73 -59.33 12.58 24.15
CA GLU A 73 -59.16 12.75 22.69
C GLU A 73 -58.34 14.00 22.36
N LYS A 74 -58.57 15.10 23.09
CA LYS A 74 -57.78 16.33 22.93
C LYS A 74 -56.32 16.15 23.37
N ALA A 75 -56.07 15.47 24.49
CA ALA A 75 -54.72 15.20 24.97
C ALA A 75 -53.95 14.28 23.99
N GLU A 76 -54.62 13.30 23.40
CA GLU A 76 -54.04 12.44 22.38
C GLU A 76 -53.68 13.23 21.11
N ALA A 77 -54.57 14.11 20.63
CA ALA A 77 -54.29 14.98 19.49
C ALA A 77 -53.10 15.92 19.73
N GLU A 78 -52.96 16.49 20.93
CA GLU A 78 -51.82 17.35 21.31
C GLU A 78 -50.51 16.55 21.35
N ARG A 79 -50.53 15.30 21.85
CA ARG A 79 -49.34 14.43 21.83
C ARG A 79 -48.90 14.09 20.41
N ILE A 80 -49.83 13.75 19.53
CA ILE A 80 -49.54 13.45 18.11
C ILE A 80 -48.95 14.68 17.42
N ALA A 81 -49.50 15.87 17.67
CA ALA A 81 -48.98 17.12 17.10
C ALA A 81 -47.54 17.42 17.58
N ALA A 82 -47.26 17.23 18.87
CA ALA A 82 -45.91 17.42 19.43
C ALA A 82 -44.91 16.41 18.86
N GLU A 83 -45.32 15.15 18.69
CA GLU A 83 -44.47 14.11 18.09
C GLU A 83 -44.17 14.39 16.61
N GLN A 84 -45.16 14.87 15.86
CA GLN A 84 -44.97 15.30 14.47
C GLN A 84 -43.99 16.46 14.35
N GLN A 85 -44.09 17.47 15.22
CA GLN A 85 -43.14 18.59 15.25
C GLN A 85 -41.71 18.12 15.60
N ALA A 86 -41.57 17.24 16.59
CA ALA A 86 -40.27 16.67 16.95
C ALA A 86 -39.69 15.77 15.84
N ALA A 87 -40.53 15.10 15.05
CA ALA A 87 -40.10 14.33 13.89
C ALA A 87 -39.63 15.24 12.74
N GLU A 88 -40.31 16.37 12.53
CA GLU A 88 -39.93 17.35 11.51
C GLU A 88 -38.60 18.04 11.86
N GLN A 89 -38.41 18.44 13.12
CA GLN A 89 -37.13 18.98 13.60
C GLN A 89 -35.98 17.99 13.41
N ARG A 90 -36.17 16.72 13.80
CA ARG A 90 -35.16 15.66 13.59
C ARG A 90 -34.83 15.46 12.11
N ARG A 91 -35.82 15.55 11.21
CA ARG A 91 -35.57 15.50 9.75
C ARG A 91 -34.75 16.69 9.26
N GLN A 92 -35.05 17.90 9.73
CA GLN A 92 -34.29 19.11 9.37
C GLN A 92 -32.85 19.04 9.87
N GLU A 93 -32.62 18.60 11.11
CA GLU A 93 -31.27 18.40 11.66
C GLU A 93 -30.50 17.33 10.89
N GLN A 94 -31.16 16.22 10.53
CA GLN A 94 -30.54 15.17 9.74
C GLN A 94 -30.17 15.66 8.34
N GLN A 95 -31.02 16.46 7.70
CA GLN A 95 -30.71 17.09 6.40
C GLN A 95 -29.55 18.08 6.50
N ALA A 96 -29.48 18.89 7.56
CA ALA A 96 -28.37 19.80 7.78
C ALA A 96 -27.04 19.05 7.97
N ARG A 97 -27.02 17.98 8.77
CA ARG A 97 -25.84 17.12 8.95
C ARG A 97 -25.39 16.46 7.66
N LEU A 98 -26.33 15.98 6.83
CA LEU A 98 -26.00 15.40 5.52
C LEU A 98 -25.39 16.44 4.59
N ALA A 99 -25.92 17.67 4.56
CA ALA A 99 -25.36 18.75 3.77
C ALA A 99 -23.95 19.16 4.21
N GLU A 100 -23.69 19.20 5.52
CA GLU A 100 -22.33 19.43 6.06
C GLU A 100 -21.36 18.31 5.68
N GLN A 101 -21.81 17.05 5.74
CA GLN A 101 -21.00 15.91 5.32
C GLN A 101 -20.69 15.93 3.82
N GLU A 102 -21.66 16.28 2.98
CA GLU A 102 -21.45 16.44 1.53
C GLU A 102 -20.47 17.57 1.23
N ALA A 103 -20.57 18.71 1.93
CA ALA A 103 -19.64 19.82 1.78
C ALA A 103 -18.22 19.45 2.21
N ALA A 104 -18.07 18.74 3.33
CA ALA A 104 -16.77 18.25 3.80
C ALA A 104 -16.14 17.24 2.83
N MET A 105 -16.95 16.30 2.30
CA MET A 105 -16.49 15.32 1.32
C MET A 105 -16.03 15.99 0.03
N LYS A 106 -16.75 17.02 -0.44
CA LYS A 106 -16.37 17.77 -1.64
C LYS A 106 -15.05 18.51 -1.44
N LEU A 107 -14.84 19.13 -0.29
CA LEU A 107 -13.59 19.82 0.03
C LEU A 107 -12.41 18.85 0.16
N GLU A 108 -12.65 17.65 0.70
CA GLU A 108 -11.63 16.60 0.74
C GLU A 108 -11.32 16.04 -0.66
N GLN A 109 -12.31 15.88 -1.53
CA GLN A 109 -12.10 15.50 -2.93
C GLN A 109 -11.26 16.54 -3.68
N GLU A 110 -11.54 17.82 -3.49
CA GLU A 110 -10.75 18.91 -4.08
C GLU A 110 -9.30 18.90 -3.55
N ARG A 111 -9.09 18.63 -2.26
CA ARG A 111 -7.75 18.46 -1.66
C ARG A 111 -7.00 17.29 -2.28
N ILE A 112 -7.64 16.13 -2.42
CA ILE A 112 -7.03 14.92 -3.01
C ILE A 112 -6.68 15.17 -4.47
N ALA A 113 -7.57 15.82 -5.24
CA ALA A 113 -7.31 16.16 -6.64
C ALA A 113 -6.13 17.12 -6.79
N ALA A 114 -6.02 18.14 -5.91
CA ALA A 114 -4.88 19.04 -5.89
C ALA A 114 -3.57 18.32 -5.53
N GLU A 115 -3.60 17.41 -4.56
CA GLU A 115 -2.42 16.62 -4.17
C GLU A 115 -1.98 15.67 -5.29
N GLN A 116 -2.92 15.06 -6.02
CA GLN A 116 -2.63 14.22 -7.18
C GLN A 116 -2.02 15.02 -8.32
N ALA A 117 -2.59 16.18 -8.65
CA ALA A 117 -2.05 17.07 -9.68
C ALA A 117 -0.62 17.54 -9.36
N GLN A 118 -0.33 17.80 -8.08
CA GLN A 118 1.03 18.16 -7.65
C GLN A 118 2.00 16.98 -7.81
N ARG A 119 1.60 15.77 -7.42
CA ARG A 119 2.44 14.57 -7.58
C ARG A 119 2.72 14.25 -9.05
N GLU A 120 1.74 14.41 -9.92
CA GLU A 120 1.93 14.24 -11.37
C GLU A 120 2.90 15.29 -11.93
N ALA A 121 2.78 16.55 -11.51
CA ALA A 121 3.71 17.61 -11.91
C ALA A 121 5.14 17.32 -11.43
N ASP A 122 5.31 16.86 -10.19
CA ASP A 122 6.61 16.49 -9.63
C ASP A 122 7.22 15.27 -10.36
N GLN A 123 6.40 14.29 -10.73
CA GLN A 123 6.84 13.12 -11.50
C GLN A 123 7.30 13.52 -12.91
N ILE A 124 6.54 14.36 -13.61
CA ILE A 124 6.91 14.87 -14.94
C ILE A 124 8.22 15.68 -14.86
N ALA A 125 8.39 16.49 -13.81
CA ALA A 125 9.61 17.24 -13.59
C ALA A 125 10.83 16.31 -13.34
N ALA A 126 10.64 15.25 -12.56
CA ALA A 126 11.68 14.26 -12.28
C ALA A 126 12.06 13.46 -13.55
N GLU A 127 11.09 13.02 -14.34
CA GLU A 127 11.32 12.32 -15.61
C GLU A 127 12.07 13.21 -16.60
N LYS A 128 11.70 14.49 -16.70
CA LYS A 128 12.39 15.45 -17.55
C LYS A 128 13.84 15.68 -17.09
N ALA A 129 14.07 15.83 -15.79
CA ALA A 129 15.42 15.98 -15.24
C ALA A 129 16.28 14.73 -15.46
N GLN A 130 15.69 13.54 -15.39
CA GLN A 130 16.37 12.29 -15.70
C GLN A 130 16.72 12.18 -17.19
N ALA A 131 15.81 12.57 -18.08
CA ALA A 131 16.07 12.59 -19.51
C ALA A 131 17.22 13.56 -19.88
N GLU A 132 17.23 14.76 -19.31
CA GLU A 132 18.31 15.74 -19.51
C GLU A 132 19.66 15.22 -18.99
N ARG A 133 19.69 14.49 -17.86
CA ARG A 133 20.92 13.84 -17.36
C ARG A 133 21.43 12.76 -18.30
N ILE A 134 20.55 11.90 -18.82
CA ILE A 134 20.92 10.84 -19.77
C ILE A 134 21.48 11.45 -21.06
N GLU A 135 20.88 12.54 -21.55
CA GLU A 135 21.38 13.26 -22.72
C GLU A 135 22.76 13.88 -22.48
N GLN A 136 22.98 14.49 -21.31
CA GLN A 136 24.28 15.04 -20.92
C GLN A 136 25.36 13.95 -20.79
N GLU A 137 25.04 12.81 -20.17
CA GLU A 137 25.96 11.68 -20.05
C GLU A 137 26.32 11.09 -21.42
N ARG A 138 25.34 10.99 -22.32
CA ARG A 138 25.57 10.54 -23.70
C ARG A 138 26.46 11.51 -24.47
N ALA A 139 26.20 12.80 -24.39
CA ALA A 139 27.03 13.82 -25.03
C ALA A 139 28.47 13.82 -24.47
N ALA A 140 28.63 13.63 -23.15
CA ALA A 140 29.94 13.49 -22.52
C ALA A 140 30.68 12.22 -22.99
N ALA A 141 29.97 11.09 -23.13
CA ALA A 141 30.52 9.84 -23.63
C ALA A 141 30.96 9.95 -25.10
N GLU A 142 30.13 10.54 -25.96
CA GLU A 142 30.48 10.78 -27.38
C GLU A 142 31.70 11.69 -27.52
N LYS A 143 31.80 12.73 -26.67
CA LYS A 143 32.97 13.61 -26.64
C LYS A 143 34.23 12.86 -26.17
N ALA A 144 34.14 12.05 -25.12
CA ALA A 144 35.27 11.26 -24.63
C ALA A 144 35.74 10.22 -25.66
N GLU A 145 34.82 9.63 -26.42
CA GLU A 145 35.17 8.72 -27.52
C GLU A 145 35.87 9.47 -28.67
N ALA A 146 35.37 10.65 -29.06
CA ALA A 146 36.01 11.48 -30.07
C ALA A 146 37.44 11.90 -29.68
N GLU A 147 37.65 12.29 -28.41
CA GLU A 147 38.97 12.61 -27.87
C GLU A 147 39.91 11.40 -27.87
N ARG A 148 39.40 10.20 -27.53
CA ARG A 148 40.18 8.95 -27.59
C ARG A 148 40.62 8.62 -29.02
N ILE A 149 39.71 8.75 -29.99
CA ILE A 149 40.01 8.51 -31.41
C ILE A 149 41.05 9.52 -31.90
N ALA A 150 40.93 10.80 -31.54
CA ALA A 150 41.90 11.82 -31.91
C ALA A 150 43.30 11.54 -31.33
N ALA A 151 43.37 11.14 -30.05
CA ALA A 151 44.64 10.77 -29.41
C ALA A 151 45.29 9.54 -30.08
N GLU A 152 44.50 8.55 -30.46
CA GLU A 152 45.00 7.35 -31.16
C GLU A 152 45.53 7.69 -32.56
N GLN A 153 44.85 8.59 -33.30
CA GLN A 153 45.31 9.09 -34.59
C GLN A 153 46.64 9.85 -34.47
N GLN A 154 46.77 10.73 -33.47
CA GLN A 154 48.02 11.45 -33.20
C GLN A 154 49.17 10.49 -32.85
N ALA A 155 48.92 9.48 -32.00
CA ALA A 155 49.91 8.46 -31.66
C ALA A 155 50.29 7.57 -32.87
N ALA A 156 49.36 7.31 -33.78
CA ALA A 156 49.65 6.59 -35.02
C ALA A 156 50.51 7.43 -35.99
N GLU A 157 50.25 8.74 -36.08
CA GLU A 157 51.03 9.66 -36.89
C GLU A 157 52.46 9.84 -36.37
N GLN A 158 52.62 10.00 -35.05
CA GLN A 158 53.94 10.05 -34.41
C GLN A 158 54.75 8.78 -34.70
N ARG A 159 54.14 7.60 -34.53
CA ARG A 159 54.80 6.32 -34.86
C ARG A 159 55.23 6.23 -36.32
N ARG A 160 54.43 6.76 -37.25
CA ARG A 160 54.81 6.82 -38.68
C ARG A 160 56.00 7.75 -38.91
N GLN A 161 56.01 8.92 -38.27
CA GLN A 161 57.12 9.88 -38.38
C GLN A 161 58.42 9.29 -37.80
N GLU A 162 58.36 8.64 -36.64
CA GLU A 162 59.50 7.94 -36.04
C GLU A 162 60.02 6.82 -36.94
N GLN A 163 59.12 6.03 -37.55
CA GLN A 163 59.50 4.96 -38.47
C GLN A 163 60.16 5.51 -39.74
N GLN A 164 59.66 6.62 -40.28
CA GLN A 164 60.28 7.30 -41.42
C GLN A 164 61.66 7.86 -41.08
N ALA A 165 61.81 8.50 -39.91
CA ALA A 165 63.10 9.01 -39.45
C ALA A 165 64.13 7.87 -39.29
N ARG A 166 63.73 6.74 -38.72
CA ARG A 166 64.59 5.56 -38.55
C ARG A 166 65.02 4.95 -39.89
N LEU A 167 64.14 4.90 -40.88
CA LEU A 167 64.47 4.45 -42.24
C LEU A 167 65.46 5.41 -42.91
N ALA A 168 65.25 6.73 -42.79
CA ALA A 168 66.16 7.73 -43.34
C ALA A 168 67.57 7.65 -42.69
N GLU A 169 67.65 7.41 -41.39
CA GLU A 169 68.91 7.20 -40.68
C GLU A 169 69.64 5.94 -41.16
N GLN A 170 68.91 4.84 -41.39
CA GLN A 170 69.47 3.61 -41.96
C GLN A 170 69.99 3.82 -43.39
N GLU A 171 69.28 4.58 -44.23
CA GLU A 171 69.72 4.92 -45.58
C GLU A 171 70.98 5.80 -45.56
N ALA A 172 71.04 6.79 -44.66
CA ALA A 172 72.21 7.64 -44.49
C ALA A 172 73.43 6.83 -44.02
N ALA A 173 73.26 5.91 -43.06
CA ALA A 173 74.32 5.03 -42.60
C ALA A 173 74.85 4.11 -43.72
N MET A 174 73.95 3.52 -44.53
CA MET A 174 74.36 2.70 -45.68
C MET A 174 75.14 3.51 -46.73
N LYS A 175 74.74 4.77 -47.01
CA LYS A 175 75.49 5.64 -47.93
C LYS A 175 76.89 5.96 -47.40
N LEU A 176 77.00 6.28 -46.12
CA LEU A 176 78.28 6.61 -45.49
C LEU A 176 79.22 5.39 -45.47
N GLU A 177 78.68 4.18 -45.29
CA GLU A 177 79.44 2.94 -45.43
C GLU A 177 79.87 2.66 -46.88
N GLN A 178 79.01 2.92 -47.87
CA GLN A 178 79.37 2.83 -49.29
C GLN A 178 80.50 3.81 -49.66
N GLU A 179 80.40 5.06 -49.21
CA GLU A 179 81.46 6.07 -49.40
C GLU A 179 82.77 5.66 -48.74
N ARG A 180 82.72 5.09 -47.52
CA ARG A 180 83.90 4.54 -46.84
C ARG A 180 84.56 3.43 -47.65
N ILE A 181 83.77 2.49 -48.16
CA ILE A 181 84.27 1.37 -49.00
C ILE A 181 84.89 1.91 -50.29
N ALA A 182 84.26 2.88 -50.95
CA ALA A 182 84.78 3.50 -52.16
C ALA A 182 86.10 4.25 -51.91
N ALA A 183 86.19 4.99 -50.80
CA ALA A 183 87.43 5.67 -50.40
C ALA A 183 88.56 4.68 -50.08
N GLU A 184 88.25 3.57 -49.41
CA GLU A 184 89.23 2.51 -49.11
C GLU A 184 89.74 1.83 -50.39
N GLN A 185 88.87 1.62 -51.39
CA GLN A 185 89.26 1.10 -52.71
C GLN A 185 90.15 2.09 -53.47
N ALA A 186 89.78 3.37 -53.52
CA ALA A 186 90.56 4.40 -54.19
C ALA A 186 91.96 4.56 -53.57
N GLN A 187 92.07 4.48 -52.24
CA GLN A 187 93.37 4.51 -51.55
C GLN A 187 94.23 3.30 -51.92
N ARG A 188 93.66 2.09 -51.97
CA ARG A 188 94.39 0.88 -52.38
C ARG A 188 94.90 0.98 -53.83
N GLU A 189 94.11 1.54 -54.73
CA GLU A 189 94.53 1.79 -56.12
C GLU A 189 95.65 2.82 -56.19
N ALA A 190 95.56 3.92 -55.42
CA ALA A 190 96.61 4.93 -55.34
C ALA A 190 97.93 4.34 -54.80
N ASP A 191 97.86 3.50 -53.76
CA ASP A 191 99.02 2.81 -53.18
C ASP A 191 99.66 1.83 -54.19
N GLN A 192 98.86 1.12 -55.00
CA GLN A 192 99.36 0.26 -56.08
C GLN A 192 100.07 1.06 -57.18
N ILE A 193 99.50 2.20 -57.59
CA ILE A 193 100.11 3.08 -58.60
C ILE A 193 101.43 3.68 -58.07
N ALA A 194 101.47 4.06 -56.79
CA ALA A 194 102.68 4.56 -56.15
C ALA A 194 103.78 3.48 -56.08
N ALA A 195 103.43 2.24 -55.77
CA ALA A 195 104.35 1.10 -55.78
C ALA A 195 104.91 0.83 -57.18
N GLN A 196 104.07 0.86 -58.22
CA GLN A 196 104.51 0.69 -59.61
C GLN A 196 105.44 1.82 -60.07
N LYS A 197 105.15 3.07 -59.69
CA LYS A 197 106.04 4.21 -59.98
C LYS A 197 107.39 4.08 -59.29
N ALA A 198 107.42 3.68 -58.01
CA ALA A 198 108.66 3.47 -57.28
C ALA A 198 109.50 2.32 -57.86
N GLU A 199 108.86 1.26 -58.37
CA GLU A 199 109.53 0.18 -59.09
C GLU A 199 110.12 0.66 -60.43
N ALA A 200 109.36 1.45 -61.20
CA ALA A 200 109.85 2.05 -62.44
C ALA A 200 111.05 3.01 -62.21
N GLU A 201 110.98 3.82 -61.15
CA GLU A 201 112.09 4.72 -60.76
C GLU A 201 113.33 3.93 -60.33
N ARG A 202 113.17 2.80 -59.63
CA ARG A 202 114.30 1.90 -59.27
C ARG A 202 114.95 1.27 -60.50
N VAL A 203 114.15 0.87 -61.50
CA VAL A 203 114.67 0.31 -62.76
C VAL A 203 115.45 1.37 -63.54
N GLU A 204 114.95 2.61 -63.59
CA GLU A 204 115.64 3.71 -64.28
C GLU A 204 116.91 4.15 -63.55
N GLN A 205 116.90 4.21 -62.22
CA GLN A 205 118.11 4.49 -61.42
C GLN A 205 119.17 3.39 -61.58
N ALA A 206 118.77 2.12 -61.73
CA ALA A 206 119.69 1.02 -62.04
C ALA A 206 120.29 1.14 -63.46
N ARG A 207 119.52 1.62 -64.44
CA ARG A 207 119.99 1.89 -65.82
C ARG A 207 121.05 3.00 -65.86
N VAL A 208 120.79 4.13 -65.18
CA VAL A 208 121.70 5.28 -65.12
C VAL A 208 122.98 4.96 -64.33
N ALA A 209 122.89 4.13 -63.29
CA ALA A 209 124.06 3.66 -62.53
C ALA A 209 124.95 2.70 -63.35
N ALA A 210 124.35 1.84 -64.19
CA ALA A 210 125.11 0.99 -65.11
C ALA A 210 125.82 1.81 -66.22
N GLU A 211 125.17 2.85 -66.74
CA GLU A 211 125.71 3.72 -67.79
C GLU A 211 126.87 4.61 -67.27
N LYS A 212 126.81 5.06 -66.00
CA LYS A 212 127.92 5.76 -65.34
C LYS A 212 129.12 4.86 -64.99
N ALA A 213 128.88 3.58 -64.69
CA ALA A 213 129.94 2.64 -64.36
C ALA A 213 130.79 2.21 -65.58
N GLU A 214 130.27 2.37 -66.80
CA GLU A 214 131.00 2.08 -68.05
C GLU A 214 131.82 3.29 -68.55
N ALA A 215 131.39 4.52 -68.24
CA ALA A 215 132.08 5.75 -68.67
C ALA A 215 133.24 6.19 -67.75
N GLU A 216 133.32 5.71 -66.50
CA GLU A 216 134.37 6.10 -65.54
C GLU A 216 135.62 5.18 -65.53
N ARG A 217 135.74 4.21 -66.45
CA ARG A 217 136.81 3.19 -66.40
C ARG A 217 138.03 3.37 -67.31
N VAL A 218 138.19 4.47 -68.06
CA VAL A 218 139.39 4.66 -68.91
C VAL A 218 140.05 6.05 -68.84
N GLU A 219 139.45 7.09 -68.27
CA GLU A 219 140.10 8.40 -68.27
C GLU A 219 140.23 9.01 -66.88
N GLN A 220 140.99 8.33 -66.02
CA GLN A 220 141.88 8.98 -65.03
C GLN A 220 142.74 7.97 -64.25
N GLU A 221 143.81 7.50 -64.89
CA GLU A 221 145.11 7.52 -64.22
C GLU A 221 145.91 8.67 -64.85
N ARG A 222 145.92 9.84 -64.20
CA ARG A 222 147.16 10.52 -63.76
C ARG A 222 146.97 12.03 -63.49
N ILE A 223 146.75 12.30 -62.20
CA ILE A 223 147.42 13.32 -61.36
C ILE A 223 146.97 14.79 -61.49
N ALA A 224 146.08 15.13 -60.55
CA ALA A 224 146.24 16.09 -59.45
C ALA A 224 146.80 17.52 -59.69
N ALA A 225 145.87 18.46 -59.45
CA ALA A 225 146.01 19.66 -58.63
C ALA A 225 146.85 20.84 -59.16
N GLN A 226 146.15 21.89 -59.65
CA GLN A 226 146.17 23.24 -59.06
C GLN A 226 145.20 24.22 -59.76
N LYS A 227 144.59 25.10 -58.94
CA LYS A 227 143.95 26.42 -59.21
C LYS A 227 142.63 26.42 -60.00
N ALA A 228 141.47 26.85 -59.48
CA ALA A 228 141.09 27.96 -58.58
C ALA A 228 141.36 29.37 -59.17
N GLU A 229 140.31 29.93 -59.77
CA GLU A 229 140.07 31.34 -60.14
C GLU A 229 138.54 31.48 -60.30
N ALA A 230 137.83 32.57 -60.00
CA ALA A 230 138.26 33.95 -59.81
C ALA A 230 137.23 34.71 -58.94
N GLU A 231 137.75 35.53 -58.02
CA GLU A 231 137.04 36.58 -57.30
C GLU A 231 137.54 37.94 -57.84
N ARG A 232 136.61 38.89 -58.02
CA ARG A 232 136.77 40.37 -57.97
C ARG A 232 137.53 41.10 -59.07
N VAL A 233 136.76 41.81 -59.89
CA VAL A 233 136.52 43.28 -59.84
C VAL A 233 135.04 43.45 -60.27
N GLU A 234 134.12 44.06 -59.52
CA GLU A 234 133.89 45.51 -59.50
C GLU A 234 132.76 45.79 -58.50
N GLN A 235 133.13 46.23 -57.30
CA GLN A 235 132.17 46.76 -56.33
C GLN A 235 132.03 48.27 -56.53
N ALA A 236 130.76 48.69 -56.53
CA ALA A 236 130.24 49.91 -55.88
C ALA A 236 129.71 51.04 -56.78
N ARG A 237 128.54 50.82 -57.41
CA ARG A 237 127.39 51.75 -57.34
C ARG A 237 126.10 51.07 -57.83
N VAL A 238 124.96 51.43 -57.24
CA VAL A 238 123.57 50.97 -57.54
C VAL A 238 123.06 49.74 -56.76
N ALA A 239 123.28 49.74 -55.45
CA ALA A 239 122.52 48.93 -54.47
C ALA A 239 121.53 49.79 -53.65
N ALA A 240 120.96 50.85 -54.25
CA ALA A 240 120.13 51.81 -53.51
C ALA A 240 118.74 52.09 -54.10
N GLU A 241 118.37 51.53 -55.27
CA GLU A 241 117.12 51.94 -55.94
C GLU A 241 116.10 50.80 -56.12
N LYS A 242 116.51 49.53 -55.96
CA LYS A 242 115.60 48.37 -56.10
C LYS A 242 115.00 47.86 -54.78
N ALA A 243 115.58 48.22 -53.63
CA ALA A 243 115.14 47.74 -52.32
C ALA A 243 114.00 48.57 -51.70
N GLU A 244 113.71 49.77 -52.23
CA GLU A 244 112.66 50.65 -51.70
C GLU A 244 111.30 50.38 -52.37
N ALA A 245 111.28 49.99 -53.66
CA ALA A 245 110.05 49.69 -54.38
C ALA A 245 109.38 48.37 -53.95
N GLU A 246 110.16 47.35 -53.59
CA GLU A 246 109.63 46.02 -53.20
C GLU A 246 109.05 46.01 -51.78
N ARG A 247 109.51 46.91 -50.90
CA ARG A 247 109.05 47.00 -49.51
C ARG A 247 107.69 47.69 -49.38
N VAL A 248 107.43 48.72 -50.20
CA VAL A 248 106.16 49.48 -50.19
C VAL A 248 104.99 48.64 -50.74
N GLU A 249 105.21 47.81 -51.75
CA GLU A 249 104.18 46.92 -52.31
C GLU A 249 103.79 45.81 -51.32
N GLN A 250 104.76 45.21 -50.62
CA GLN A 250 104.50 44.16 -49.63
C GLN A 250 103.79 44.68 -48.36
N GLU A 251 104.08 45.91 -47.89
CA GLU A 251 103.35 46.51 -46.78
C GLU A 251 101.88 46.83 -47.13
N ARG A 252 101.59 47.26 -48.36
CA ARG A 252 100.21 47.56 -48.80
C ARG A 252 99.32 46.32 -48.85
N ILE A 253 99.82 45.22 -49.42
CA ILE A 253 99.05 43.96 -49.54
C ILE A 253 98.83 43.32 -48.16
N ALA A 254 99.82 43.38 -47.26
CA ALA A 254 99.68 42.87 -45.91
C ALA A 254 98.65 43.68 -45.09
N ALA A 255 98.62 45.00 -45.25
CA ALA A 255 97.63 45.86 -44.59
C ALA A 255 96.21 45.60 -45.10
N GLU A 256 96.00 45.48 -46.41
CA GLU A 256 94.69 45.22 -47.02
C GLU A 256 94.11 43.87 -46.60
N LYS A 257 94.94 42.83 -46.53
CA LYS A 257 94.51 41.50 -46.08
C LYS A 257 94.15 41.45 -44.60
N ALA A 258 94.93 42.15 -43.75
CA ALA A 258 94.65 42.26 -42.33
C ALA A 258 93.39 43.09 -42.02
N GLU A 259 93.08 44.09 -42.85
CA GLU A 259 91.84 44.86 -42.75
C GLU A 259 90.61 44.04 -43.17
N ALA A 260 90.70 43.27 -44.26
CA ALA A 260 89.64 42.36 -44.70
C ALA A 260 89.32 41.27 -43.65
N GLU A 261 90.35 40.66 -43.06
CA GLU A 261 90.18 39.62 -42.04
C GLU A 261 89.57 40.17 -40.74
N ARG A 262 89.92 41.41 -40.35
CA ARG A 262 89.28 42.09 -39.21
C ARG A 262 87.81 42.43 -39.47
N LEU A 263 87.46 42.87 -40.69
CA LEU A 263 86.08 43.17 -41.07
C LEU A 263 85.21 41.91 -41.10
N GLU A 264 85.75 40.78 -41.58
CA GLU A 264 85.03 39.51 -41.58
C GLU A 264 84.83 38.94 -40.16
N GLN A 265 85.86 39.01 -39.31
CA GLN A 265 85.72 38.65 -37.89
C GLN A 265 84.72 39.57 -37.16
N ALA A 266 84.70 40.87 -37.46
CA ALA A 266 83.74 41.81 -36.89
C ALA A 266 82.30 41.50 -37.34
N ARG A 267 82.07 41.11 -38.61
CA ARG A 267 80.74 40.73 -39.12
C ARG A 267 80.20 39.47 -38.42
N ILE A 268 81.02 38.43 -38.29
CA ILE A 268 80.63 37.17 -37.62
C ILE A 268 80.34 37.41 -36.13
N ALA A 269 81.14 38.26 -35.46
CA ALA A 269 80.89 38.63 -34.07
C ALA A 269 79.58 39.40 -33.90
N ALA A 270 79.26 40.33 -34.81
CA ALA A 270 78.00 41.07 -34.79
C ALA A 270 76.79 40.16 -35.04
N GLU A 271 76.88 39.25 -36.01
CA GLU A 271 75.81 38.29 -36.34
C GLU A 271 75.51 37.33 -35.17
N LYS A 272 76.56 36.84 -34.49
CA LYS A 272 76.38 36.02 -33.27
C LYS A 272 75.76 36.80 -32.12
N ALA A 273 76.18 38.05 -31.90
CA ALA A 273 75.63 38.90 -30.84
C ALA A 273 74.16 39.24 -31.09
N GLU A 274 73.75 39.41 -32.35
CA GLU A 274 72.35 39.63 -32.72
C GLU A 274 71.49 38.37 -32.51
N ALA A 275 71.99 37.21 -32.92
CA ALA A 275 71.30 35.93 -32.70
C ALA A 275 71.11 35.63 -31.20
N GLU A 276 72.14 35.86 -30.39
CA GLU A 276 72.09 35.62 -28.94
C GLU A 276 71.11 36.58 -28.23
N ARG A 277 71.02 37.84 -28.70
CA ARG A 277 70.01 38.80 -28.20
C ARG A 277 68.59 38.39 -28.54
N LEU A 278 68.33 37.94 -29.77
CA LEU A 278 66.99 37.51 -30.20
C LEU A 278 66.54 36.24 -29.45
N GLU A 279 67.47 35.31 -29.19
CA GLU A 279 67.18 34.12 -28.41
C GLU A 279 66.86 34.47 -26.94
N GLN A 280 67.62 35.39 -26.33
CA GLN A 280 67.32 35.89 -24.99
C GLN A 280 65.97 36.62 -24.91
N GLU A 281 65.62 37.40 -25.92
CA GLU A 281 64.33 38.11 -25.99
C GLU A 281 63.15 37.14 -26.12
N ARG A 282 63.28 36.08 -26.94
CA ARG A 282 62.26 35.03 -27.08
C ARG A 282 62.03 34.28 -25.77
N ILE A 283 63.09 33.89 -25.08
CA ILE A 283 62.99 33.19 -23.78
C ILE A 283 62.37 34.10 -22.72
N ALA A 284 62.71 35.38 -22.70
CA ALA A 284 62.10 36.36 -21.80
C ALA A 284 60.60 36.54 -22.07
N ALA A 285 60.19 36.61 -23.34
CA ALA A 285 58.79 36.71 -23.73
C ALA A 285 57.99 35.46 -23.36
N GLU A 286 58.52 34.26 -23.63
CA GLU A 286 57.88 32.99 -23.29
C GLU A 286 57.70 32.82 -21.77
N LYS A 287 58.71 33.21 -20.98
CA LYS A 287 58.63 33.16 -19.52
C LYS A 287 57.62 34.18 -18.96
N ALA A 288 57.53 35.38 -19.53
CA ALA A 288 56.56 36.39 -19.14
C ALA A 288 55.12 35.96 -19.48
N GLU A 289 54.91 35.29 -20.62
CA GLU A 289 53.60 34.75 -20.99
C GLU A 289 53.17 33.61 -20.06
N ALA A 290 54.08 32.68 -19.75
CA ALA A 290 53.81 31.59 -18.81
C ALA A 290 53.46 32.12 -17.40
N GLU A 291 54.16 33.14 -16.91
CA GLU A 291 53.88 33.75 -15.60
C GLU A 291 52.51 34.44 -15.58
N ARG A 292 52.10 35.11 -16.67
CA ARG A 292 50.78 35.75 -16.78
C ARG A 292 49.65 34.72 -16.82
N VAL A 293 49.83 33.60 -17.53
CA VAL A 293 48.84 32.51 -17.58
C VAL A 293 48.66 31.86 -16.21
N GLU A 294 49.75 31.61 -15.50
CA GLU A 294 49.69 31.03 -14.15
C GLU A 294 49.03 31.99 -13.15
N GLN A 295 49.36 33.29 -13.21
CA GLN A 295 48.69 34.30 -12.39
C GLN A 295 47.18 34.42 -12.71
N ALA A 296 46.80 34.34 -13.98
CA ALA A 296 45.40 34.34 -14.39
C ALA A 296 44.64 33.10 -13.91
N ARG A 297 45.26 31.91 -13.96
CA ARG A 297 44.70 30.65 -13.46
C ARG A 297 44.44 30.72 -11.95
N ILE A 298 45.41 31.19 -11.17
CA ILE A 298 45.29 31.33 -9.71
C ILE A 298 44.22 32.37 -9.34
N ALA A 299 44.11 33.46 -10.10
CA ALA A 299 43.07 34.46 -9.89
C ALA A 299 41.66 33.93 -10.18
N ALA A 300 41.51 33.15 -11.26
CA ALA A 300 40.24 32.50 -11.61
C ALA A 300 39.83 31.45 -10.55
N GLU A 301 40.77 30.62 -10.10
CA GLU A 301 40.55 29.59 -9.07
C GLU A 301 40.11 30.22 -7.74
N LYS A 302 40.73 31.33 -7.33
CA LYS A 302 40.31 32.08 -6.12
C LYS A 302 38.93 32.72 -6.27
N ALA A 303 38.63 33.30 -7.43
CA ALA A 303 37.33 33.91 -7.69
C ALA A 303 36.20 32.87 -7.71
N GLU A 304 36.46 31.68 -8.24
CA GLU A 304 35.51 30.57 -8.22
C GLU A 304 35.29 30.05 -6.78
N ALA A 305 36.36 29.85 -6.01
CA ALA A 305 36.26 29.44 -4.61
C ALA A 305 35.47 30.45 -3.75
N GLU A 306 35.68 31.75 -3.94
CA GLU A 306 34.94 32.78 -3.23
C GLU A 306 33.45 32.80 -3.60
N ARG A 307 33.12 32.58 -4.89
CA ARG A 307 31.72 32.48 -5.34
C ARG A 307 31.02 31.24 -4.78
N VAL A 308 31.71 30.10 -4.70
CA VAL A 308 31.15 28.86 -4.11
C VAL A 308 30.89 29.06 -2.62
N GLU A 309 31.81 29.68 -1.88
CA GLU A 309 31.63 29.92 -0.45
C GLU A 309 30.49 30.93 -0.19
N GLN A 310 30.39 32.00 -0.98
CA GLN A 310 29.28 32.94 -0.90
C GLN A 310 27.94 32.27 -1.22
N ALA A 311 27.88 31.38 -2.21
CA ALA A 311 26.68 30.62 -2.53
C ALA A 311 26.28 29.65 -1.42
N ARG A 312 27.25 28.99 -0.78
CA ARG A 312 27.04 28.09 0.37
C ARG A 312 26.45 28.83 1.56
N ILE A 313 27.02 29.98 1.93
CA ILE A 313 26.52 30.83 3.02
C ILE A 313 25.12 31.36 2.73
N ALA A 314 24.82 31.74 1.48
CA ALA A 314 23.49 32.17 1.07
C ALA A 314 22.46 31.05 1.16
N ALA A 315 22.81 29.84 0.73
CA ALA A 315 21.94 28.66 0.85
C ALA A 315 21.68 28.29 2.32
N GLU A 316 22.72 28.29 3.16
CA GLU A 316 22.60 28.00 4.60
C GLU A 316 21.69 29.00 5.32
N LYS A 317 21.80 30.30 5.00
CA LYS A 317 20.88 31.32 5.52
C LYS A 317 19.44 31.14 5.04
N ALA A 318 19.24 30.84 3.76
CA ALA A 318 17.90 30.62 3.20
C ALA A 318 17.23 29.38 3.81
N GLU A 319 18.00 28.32 4.09
CA GLU A 319 17.51 27.13 4.78
C GLU A 319 17.14 27.44 6.24
N ALA A 320 17.99 28.14 6.97
CA ALA A 320 17.71 28.55 8.35
C ALA A 320 16.44 29.43 8.45
N GLU A 321 16.25 30.36 7.52
CA GLU A 321 15.07 31.22 7.48
C GLU A 321 13.79 30.42 7.18
N ARG A 322 13.85 29.45 6.26
CA ARG A 322 12.72 28.55 5.97
C ARG A 322 12.36 27.65 7.15
N VAL A 323 13.35 27.14 7.88
CA VAL A 323 13.13 26.31 9.07
C VAL A 323 12.46 27.12 10.18
N GLU A 324 12.90 28.36 10.41
CA GLU A 324 12.29 29.23 11.42
C GLU A 324 10.85 29.64 11.04
N GLN A 325 10.61 29.95 9.76
CA GLN A 325 9.25 30.24 9.26
C GLN A 325 8.33 29.01 9.40
N ALA A 326 8.84 27.80 9.13
CA ALA A 326 8.07 26.57 9.31
C ALA A 326 7.77 26.29 10.79
N ARG A 327 8.73 26.55 11.70
CA ARG A 327 8.54 26.39 13.14
C ARG A 327 7.46 27.33 13.67
N VAL A 328 7.50 28.61 13.29
CA VAL A 328 6.50 29.61 13.69
C VAL A 328 5.11 29.29 13.12
N ALA A 329 5.03 28.79 11.89
CA ALA A 329 3.76 28.36 11.29
C ALA A 329 3.18 27.12 12.02
N ALA A 330 4.02 26.15 12.39
CA ALA A 330 3.61 24.97 13.13
C ALA A 330 3.12 25.32 14.54
N GLU A 331 3.84 26.18 15.26
CA GLU A 331 3.47 26.66 16.60
C GLU A 331 2.11 27.38 16.58
N LYS A 332 1.87 28.22 15.57
CA LYS A 332 0.59 28.92 15.40
C LYS A 332 -0.57 27.97 15.06
N ALA A 333 -0.33 26.97 14.19
CA ALA A 333 -1.33 25.97 13.84
C ALA A 333 -1.67 25.06 15.04
N GLU A 334 -0.69 24.73 15.88
CA GLU A 334 -0.91 23.97 17.10
C GLU A 334 -1.74 24.77 18.12
N ALA A 335 -1.43 26.05 18.33
CA ALA A 335 -2.20 26.92 19.21
C ALA A 335 -3.67 27.06 18.75
N GLU A 336 -3.91 27.20 17.44
CA GLU A 336 -5.26 27.29 16.88
C GLU A 336 -6.04 25.98 17.04
N ARG A 337 -5.38 24.83 16.85
CA ARG A 337 -6.00 23.51 17.08
C ARG A 337 -6.35 23.26 18.55
N VAL A 338 -5.49 23.68 19.48
CA VAL A 338 -5.75 23.54 20.92
C VAL A 338 -6.96 24.38 21.34
N GLU A 339 -7.08 25.61 20.82
CA GLU A 339 -8.23 26.46 21.12
C GLU A 339 -9.53 25.93 20.51
N GLN A 340 -9.49 25.43 19.26
CA GLN A 340 -10.64 24.78 18.63
C GLN A 340 -11.06 23.50 19.39
N ALA A 341 -10.11 22.71 19.86
CA ALA A 341 -10.39 21.52 20.67
C ALA A 341 -11.02 21.87 22.03
N ARG A 342 -10.57 22.96 22.67
CA ARG A 342 -11.14 23.48 23.93
C ARG A 342 -12.60 23.90 23.74
N ILE A 343 -12.89 24.65 22.68
CA ILE A 343 -14.25 25.12 22.35
C ILE A 343 -15.16 23.92 22.02
N ALA A 344 -14.66 22.93 21.26
CA ALA A 344 -15.41 21.73 20.94
C ALA A 344 -15.71 20.88 22.19
N ALA A 345 -14.76 20.74 23.12
CA ALA A 345 -14.93 20.02 24.36
C ALA A 345 -15.96 20.70 25.29
N GLU A 346 -15.90 22.02 25.42
CA GLU A 346 -16.85 22.81 26.21
C GLU A 346 -18.29 22.67 25.67
N LYS A 347 -18.44 22.70 24.34
CA LYS A 347 -19.75 22.50 23.68
C LYS A 347 -20.27 21.07 23.85
N ALA A 348 -19.41 20.07 23.73
CA ALA A 348 -19.79 18.66 23.92
C ALA A 348 -20.18 18.36 25.37
N GLU A 349 -19.54 18.99 26.35
CA GLU A 349 -19.92 18.89 27.76
C GLU A 349 -21.28 19.53 28.04
N ALA A 350 -21.54 20.71 27.46
CA ALA A 350 -22.84 21.38 27.57
C ALA A 350 -23.98 20.54 26.94
N GLU A 351 -23.77 19.99 25.74
CA GLU A 351 -24.75 19.12 25.08
C GLU A 351 -25.00 17.82 25.87
N ARG A 352 -23.96 17.24 26.47
CA ARG A 352 -24.10 16.05 27.32
C ARG A 352 -24.92 16.33 28.58
N LEU A 353 -24.67 17.45 29.26
CA LEU A 353 -25.43 17.85 30.46
C LEU A 353 -26.90 18.12 30.11
N GLU A 354 -27.17 18.72 28.95
CA GLU A 354 -28.53 18.93 28.48
C GLU A 354 -29.25 17.62 28.12
N GLN A 355 -28.57 16.70 27.44
CA GLN A 355 -29.10 15.36 27.15
C GLN A 355 -29.35 14.55 28.43
N GLU A 356 -28.46 14.64 29.42
CA GLU A 356 -28.61 13.99 30.72
C GLU A 356 -29.82 14.55 31.49
N ARG A 357 -30.04 15.87 31.45
CA ARG A 357 -31.23 16.50 32.04
C ARG A 357 -32.52 16.02 31.34
N ILE A 358 -32.53 15.99 30.00
CA ILE A 358 -33.69 15.53 29.21
C ILE A 358 -33.96 14.03 29.46
N ALA A 359 -32.90 13.22 29.58
CA ALA A 359 -33.02 11.80 29.89
C ALA A 359 -33.54 11.57 31.31
N ALA A 360 -33.08 12.36 32.30
CA ALA A 360 -33.57 12.29 33.67
C ALA A 360 -35.06 12.67 33.78
N GLU A 361 -35.48 13.75 33.09
CA GLU A 361 -36.87 14.19 33.05
C GLU A 361 -37.77 13.14 32.36
N LYS A 362 -37.30 12.53 31.26
CA LYS A 362 -38.01 11.43 30.60
C LYS A 362 -38.09 10.17 31.47
N ALA A 363 -37.00 9.81 32.17
CA ALA A 363 -36.98 8.66 33.07
C ALA A 363 -37.91 8.87 34.28
N GLU A 364 -38.03 10.10 34.79
CA GLU A 364 -38.99 10.43 35.85
C GLU A 364 -40.43 10.36 35.33
N ALA A 365 -40.72 10.93 34.16
CA ALA A 365 -42.03 10.84 33.52
C ALA A 365 -42.43 9.38 33.20
N GLU A 366 -41.48 8.58 32.72
CA GLU A 366 -41.70 7.16 32.41
C GLU A 366 -41.85 6.32 33.69
N ARG A 367 -41.17 6.65 34.78
CA ARG A 367 -41.40 6.03 36.10
C ARG A 367 -42.79 6.34 36.65
N VAL A 368 -43.24 7.59 36.56
CA VAL A 368 -44.59 7.99 37.00
C VAL A 368 -45.66 7.28 36.16
N GLU A 369 -45.42 7.17 34.85
CA GLU A 369 -46.32 6.45 33.96
C GLU A 369 -46.30 4.94 34.21
N GLN A 370 -45.14 4.35 34.49
CA GLN A 370 -45.02 2.94 34.87
C GLN A 370 -45.66 2.65 36.23
N GLU A 371 -45.55 3.55 37.21
CA GLU A 371 -46.26 3.43 38.49
C GLU A 371 -47.78 3.52 38.31
N ARG A 372 -48.25 4.41 37.40
CA ARG A 372 -49.68 4.52 37.04
C ARG A 372 -50.19 3.28 36.33
N ILE A 373 -49.46 2.78 35.33
CA ILE A 373 -49.79 1.54 34.60
C ILE A 373 -49.69 0.32 35.53
N ALA A 374 -48.74 0.30 36.49
CA ALA A 374 -48.62 -0.78 37.46
C ALA A 374 -49.77 -0.75 38.48
N ALA A 375 -50.23 0.42 38.91
CA ALA A 375 -51.40 0.57 39.77
C ALA A 375 -52.69 0.11 39.05
N GLU A 376 -52.86 0.52 37.78
CA GLU A 376 -53.97 0.12 36.94
C GLU A 376 -53.94 -1.38 36.60
N LYS A 377 -52.76 -1.95 36.33
CA LYS A 377 -52.57 -3.40 36.19
C LYS A 377 -52.81 -4.16 37.48
N ALA A 378 -52.41 -3.64 38.65
CA ALA A 378 -52.64 -4.31 39.93
C ALA A 378 -54.13 -4.27 40.36
N GLU A 379 -54.91 -3.33 39.82
CA GLU A 379 -56.37 -3.27 39.96
C GLU A 379 -57.05 -4.20 38.95
N ALA A 380 -56.60 -4.21 37.69
CA ALA A 380 -57.06 -5.14 36.66
C ALA A 380 -56.72 -6.61 37.02
N GLU A 381 -55.53 -6.90 37.53
CA GLU A 381 -55.11 -8.23 38.01
C GLU A 381 -55.91 -8.68 39.25
N ARG A 382 -56.37 -7.76 40.11
CA ARG A 382 -57.27 -8.10 41.22
C ARG A 382 -58.67 -8.48 40.72
N ILE A 383 -59.13 -7.86 39.64
CA ILE A 383 -60.41 -8.18 38.98
C ILE A 383 -60.29 -9.46 38.14
N GLU A 384 -59.13 -9.69 37.51
CA GLU A 384 -58.82 -10.87 36.69
C GLU A 384 -58.51 -12.11 37.55
N GLN A 385 -57.82 -11.99 38.69
CA GLN A 385 -57.61 -13.09 39.65
C GLN A 385 -58.92 -13.60 40.24
N ALA A 386 -59.90 -12.72 40.47
CA ALA A 386 -61.26 -13.09 40.88
C ALA A 386 -62.05 -13.81 39.75
N ARG A 387 -61.63 -13.66 38.48
CA ARG A 387 -62.23 -14.28 37.30
C ARG A 387 -61.54 -15.60 36.91
N ILE A 388 -60.21 -15.67 37.07
CA ILE A 388 -59.35 -16.82 36.71
C ILE A 388 -59.44 -17.98 37.72
N GLU A 389 -59.76 -17.73 39.00
CA GLU A 389 -60.04 -18.82 39.96
C GLU A 389 -61.28 -19.68 39.57
N LYS A 390 -62.09 -19.20 38.62
CA LYS A 390 -63.34 -19.84 38.18
C LYS A 390 -63.24 -20.54 36.82
N GLU A 391 -62.18 -20.31 36.04
CA GLU A 391 -62.00 -20.91 34.71
C GLU A 391 -60.60 -21.54 34.59
N LYS A 392 -60.49 -22.78 35.07
CA LYS A 392 -59.70 -23.89 34.49
C LYS A 392 -58.19 -23.66 34.31
N THR A 393 -57.33 -24.40 35.02
CA THR A 393 -56.99 -25.80 34.69
C THR A 393 -56.77 -26.02 33.19
N GLU A 394 -55.52 -26.27 32.79
CA GLU A 394 -55.05 -26.84 31.50
C GLU A 394 -54.24 -25.93 30.54
N GLN A 395 -52.93 -26.25 30.45
CA GLN A 395 -52.00 -26.24 29.28
C GLN A 395 -51.56 -24.87 28.71
N VAL A 396 -50.32 -24.37 28.89
CA VAL A 396 -48.93 -24.82 28.54
C VAL A 396 -48.54 -24.63 27.05
N THR A 397 -47.85 -23.49 26.84
CA THR A 397 -46.65 -23.17 26.02
C THR A 397 -46.34 -23.86 24.69
N ASP A 398 -45.91 -23.07 23.70
CA ASP A 398 -44.88 -23.52 22.74
C ASP A 398 -43.90 -22.39 22.33
N LYS A 399 -42.62 -22.75 22.17
CA LYS A 399 -41.49 -21.91 21.70
C LYS A 399 -40.88 -22.59 20.45
N PRO A 400 -40.35 -21.86 19.45
CA PRO A 400 -39.88 -22.48 18.20
C PRO A 400 -38.59 -23.31 18.39
N LYS A 401 -38.54 -24.47 17.71
CA LYS A 401 -37.44 -25.45 17.70
C LYS A 401 -36.19 -24.92 16.97
N LYS A 402 -35.00 -25.22 17.51
CA LYS A 402 -33.70 -24.98 16.85
C LYS A 402 -33.54 -25.94 15.67
N GLU A 403 -33.44 -25.41 14.45
CA GLU A 403 -33.13 -26.18 13.24
C GLU A 403 -31.77 -26.89 13.34
N GLY A 404 -31.66 -28.09 12.74
CA GLY A 404 -30.49 -28.96 12.79
C GLY A 404 -29.29 -28.48 11.94
N PHE A 405 -28.09 -28.99 12.27
CA PHE A 405 -26.80 -28.57 11.69
C PHE A 405 -26.74 -28.67 10.16
N PHE A 406 -27.18 -29.80 9.59
CA PHE A 406 -27.19 -30.07 8.15
C PHE A 406 -28.23 -29.22 7.40
N ALA A 407 -29.38 -28.95 8.02
CA ALA A 407 -30.41 -28.09 7.44
C ALA A 407 -29.90 -26.67 7.20
N ARG A 408 -29.07 -26.13 8.10
CA ARG A 408 -28.42 -24.82 7.91
C ARG A 408 -27.41 -24.82 6.76
N LEU A 409 -26.63 -25.90 6.60
CA LEU A 409 -25.68 -26.04 5.50
C LEU A 409 -26.41 -26.08 4.15
N LYS A 410 -27.48 -26.88 4.04
CA LYS A 410 -28.35 -26.90 2.85
C LYS A 410 -28.91 -25.52 2.52
N LYS A 411 -29.47 -24.83 3.53
CA LYS A 411 -30.02 -23.48 3.37
C LYS A 411 -28.97 -22.48 2.89
N GLY A 412 -27.78 -22.53 3.49
CA GLY A 412 -26.65 -21.68 3.11
C GLY A 412 -25.99 -22.06 1.77
N LEU A 413 -26.38 -23.17 1.14
CA LEU A 413 -25.94 -23.53 -0.21
C LEU A 413 -27.06 -23.42 -1.24
N LEU A 414 -28.26 -23.00 -0.87
CA LEU A 414 -29.46 -23.03 -1.71
C LEU A 414 -29.21 -22.44 -3.11
N LYS A 415 -28.67 -21.23 -3.19
CA LYS A 415 -28.39 -20.56 -4.47
C LYS A 415 -27.37 -21.31 -5.33
N THR A 416 -26.31 -21.84 -4.72
CA THR A 416 -25.29 -22.63 -5.43
C THR A 416 -25.84 -23.99 -5.85
N ARG A 417 -26.70 -24.61 -5.03
CA ARG A 417 -27.36 -25.88 -5.33
C ARG A 417 -28.32 -25.79 -6.50
N VAL A 418 -29.05 -24.67 -6.65
CA VAL A 418 -29.91 -24.45 -7.82
C VAL A 418 -29.09 -24.50 -9.12
N ASN A 419 -27.90 -23.90 -9.13
CA ASN A 419 -27.05 -23.90 -10.33
C ASN A 419 -26.26 -25.20 -10.53
N ILE A 420 -25.75 -25.79 -9.45
CA ILE A 420 -24.92 -27.01 -9.48
C ILE A 420 -25.79 -28.24 -9.23
N GLY A 421 -26.27 -28.47 -8.01
CA GLY A 421 -26.97 -29.69 -7.61
C GLY A 421 -28.19 -30.07 -8.46
N SER A 422 -29.28 -29.29 -8.34
CA SER A 422 -30.52 -29.56 -9.08
C SER A 422 -30.40 -29.15 -10.55
N GLY A 423 -29.62 -28.10 -10.84
CA GLY A 423 -29.26 -27.70 -12.20
C GLY A 423 -28.65 -28.85 -13.00
N PHE A 424 -27.66 -29.56 -12.46
CA PHE A 424 -27.05 -30.71 -13.13
C PHE A 424 -28.01 -31.88 -13.26
N ALA A 425 -28.81 -32.21 -12.23
CA ALA A 425 -29.76 -33.33 -12.31
C ALA A 425 -30.73 -33.19 -13.51
N SER A 426 -31.12 -31.96 -13.85
CA SER A 426 -31.96 -31.66 -15.02
C SER A 426 -31.29 -31.94 -16.37
N ILE A 427 -29.96 -31.76 -16.46
CA ILE A 427 -29.17 -32.01 -17.66
C ILE A 427 -29.07 -33.52 -17.94
N PHE A 428 -28.92 -34.32 -16.90
CA PHE A 428 -28.74 -35.78 -17.03
C PHE A 428 -30.06 -36.55 -17.22
N SER A 429 -31.19 -35.99 -16.81
CA SER A 429 -32.48 -36.68 -16.81
C SER A 429 -32.94 -37.04 -18.24
N GLY A 430 -33.01 -38.34 -18.52
CA GLY A 430 -33.50 -38.88 -19.80
C GLY A 430 -32.58 -38.69 -21.00
N LYS A 431 -31.36 -38.14 -20.82
CA LYS A 431 -30.36 -38.00 -21.89
C LYS A 431 -29.44 -39.22 -21.99
N LYS A 432 -28.94 -39.48 -23.20
CA LYS A 432 -27.88 -40.45 -23.44
C LYS A 432 -26.53 -39.79 -23.20
N ILE A 433 -25.51 -40.60 -22.90
CA ILE A 433 -24.14 -40.11 -22.79
C ILE A 433 -23.60 -39.93 -24.21
N ASP A 434 -23.52 -38.68 -24.65
CA ASP A 434 -22.97 -38.25 -25.94
C ASP A 434 -22.18 -36.94 -25.77
N ASP A 435 -21.52 -36.49 -26.84
CA ASP A 435 -20.67 -35.29 -26.82
C ASP A 435 -21.48 -34.02 -26.47
N GLU A 436 -22.75 -33.94 -26.89
CA GLU A 436 -23.66 -32.82 -26.59
C GLU A 436 -23.92 -32.72 -25.08
N LEU A 437 -24.12 -33.85 -24.39
CA LEU A 437 -24.25 -33.87 -22.93
C LEU A 437 -23.00 -33.32 -22.22
N PHE A 438 -21.80 -33.67 -22.70
CA PHE A 438 -20.55 -33.20 -22.09
C PHE A 438 -20.30 -31.70 -22.35
N GLU A 439 -20.66 -31.19 -23.53
CA GLU A 439 -20.60 -29.75 -23.84
C GLU A 439 -21.55 -28.92 -22.96
N GLU A 440 -22.78 -29.41 -22.74
CA GLU A 440 -23.74 -28.79 -21.83
C GLU A 440 -23.24 -28.80 -20.38
N LEU A 441 -22.69 -29.95 -19.94
CA LEU A 441 -22.10 -30.10 -18.61
C LEU A 441 -20.93 -29.14 -18.40
N GLU A 442 -20.01 -29.05 -19.37
CA GLU A 442 -18.88 -28.11 -19.36
C GLU A 442 -19.38 -26.68 -19.19
N THR A 443 -20.35 -26.26 -20.01
CA THR A 443 -20.93 -24.91 -19.97
C THR A 443 -21.49 -24.59 -18.59
N GLN A 444 -22.19 -25.55 -17.98
CA GLN A 444 -22.81 -25.37 -16.67
C GLN A 444 -21.76 -25.35 -15.54
N LEU A 445 -20.70 -26.17 -15.60
CA LEU A 445 -19.57 -26.13 -14.66
C LEU A 445 -18.80 -24.81 -14.73
N LEU A 446 -18.58 -24.27 -15.92
CA LEU A 446 -17.95 -22.96 -16.13
C LEU A 446 -18.83 -21.83 -15.56
N THR A 447 -20.14 -21.88 -15.80
CA THR A 447 -21.11 -20.91 -15.28
C THR A 447 -21.16 -20.92 -13.75
N ALA A 448 -20.94 -22.09 -13.14
CA ALA A 448 -20.84 -22.27 -11.70
C ALA A 448 -19.50 -21.80 -11.08
N ASP A 449 -18.58 -21.23 -11.86
CA ASP A 449 -17.28 -20.70 -11.44
C ASP A 449 -16.22 -21.75 -11.04
N LEU A 450 -16.30 -23.00 -11.53
CA LEU A 450 -15.25 -24.02 -11.34
C LEU A 450 -13.94 -23.68 -12.08
N GLY A 451 -14.02 -22.82 -13.09
CA GLY A 451 -12.87 -22.43 -13.90
C GLY A 451 -12.46 -23.47 -14.94
N VAL A 452 -11.82 -22.99 -16.00
CA VAL A 452 -11.54 -23.75 -17.23
C VAL A 452 -10.72 -25.03 -16.96
N ASP A 453 -9.59 -24.91 -16.27
CA ASP A 453 -8.70 -26.07 -16.05
C ASP A 453 -9.36 -27.18 -15.21
N THR A 454 -10.06 -26.79 -14.14
CA THR A 454 -10.75 -27.74 -13.24
C THR A 454 -11.90 -28.42 -13.97
N THR A 455 -12.66 -27.66 -14.77
CA THR A 455 -13.76 -28.20 -15.57
C THR A 455 -13.24 -29.19 -16.59
N MET A 456 -12.22 -28.84 -17.38
CA MET A 456 -11.64 -29.75 -18.37
C MET A 456 -11.15 -31.04 -17.70
N LYS A 457 -10.42 -30.92 -16.57
CA LYS A 457 -9.95 -32.08 -15.82
C LYS A 457 -11.10 -32.97 -15.32
N LEU A 458 -12.20 -32.37 -14.85
CA LEU A 458 -13.38 -33.12 -14.42
C LEU A 458 -14.05 -33.82 -15.60
N ILE A 459 -14.23 -33.13 -16.73
CA ILE A 459 -14.83 -33.69 -17.95
C ILE A 459 -13.98 -34.85 -18.48
N ASP A 460 -12.65 -34.68 -18.59
CA ASP A 460 -11.74 -35.75 -19.03
C ASP A 460 -11.83 -36.98 -18.13
N ASN A 461 -11.81 -36.78 -16.80
CA ASN A 461 -11.94 -37.87 -15.84
C ASN A 461 -13.30 -38.58 -15.95
N LEU A 462 -14.37 -37.82 -16.17
CA LEU A 462 -15.72 -38.34 -16.34
C LEU A 462 -15.85 -39.15 -17.61
N THR A 463 -15.36 -38.65 -18.74
CA THR A 463 -15.34 -39.35 -20.03
C THR A 463 -14.59 -40.67 -19.92
N ASP A 464 -13.36 -40.63 -19.39
CA ASP A 464 -12.53 -41.83 -19.19
C ASP A 464 -13.20 -42.84 -18.24
N ALA A 465 -13.83 -42.37 -17.17
CA ALA A 465 -14.50 -43.25 -16.20
C ALA A 465 -15.83 -43.81 -16.73
N ALA A 466 -16.58 -43.05 -17.52
CA ALA A 466 -17.80 -43.49 -18.18
C ALA A 466 -17.51 -44.60 -19.21
N ASP A 467 -16.47 -44.42 -20.03
CA ASP A 467 -16.02 -45.41 -21.01
C ASP A 467 -15.54 -46.70 -20.33
N ARG A 468 -14.71 -46.58 -19.28
CA ARG A 468 -14.21 -47.74 -18.52
C ARG A 468 -15.32 -48.53 -17.83
N LYS A 469 -16.34 -47.84 -17.29
CA LYS A 469 -17.48 -48.46 -16.59
C LYS A 469 -18.62 -48.86 -17.55
N GLN A 470 -18.51 -48.53 -18.84
CA GLN A 470 -19.55 -48.72 -19.85
C GLN A 470 -20.92 -48.18 -19.38
N LEU A 471 -20.92 -46.96 -18.83
CA LEU A 471 -22.15 -46.32 -18.36
C LEU A 471 -23.12 -46.12 -19.54
N LYS A 472 -24.42 -46.34 -19.30
CA LYS A 472 -25.44 -46.34 -20.35
C LYS A 472 -26.50 -45.25 -20.22
N ASP A 473 -26.58 -44.59 -19.07
CA ASP A 473 -27.59 -43.59 -18.76
C ASP A 473 -26.98 -42.39 -18.01
N GLY A 474 -27.63 -41.23 -18.13
CA GLY A 474 -27.19 -39.98 -17.50
C GLY A 474 -27.22 -40.01 -15.98
N ASP A 475 -28.12 -40.80 -15.36
CA ASP A 475 -28.23 -40.91 -13.91
C ASP A 475 -26.95 -41.53 -13.30
N ALA A 476 -26.39 -42.56 -13.93
CA ALA A 476 -25.12 -43.14 -13.49
C ALA A 476 -23.93 -42.17 -13.69
N LEU A 477 -23.98 -41.32 -14.71
CA LEU A 477 -22.96 -40.28 -14.95
C LEU A 477 -23.04 -39.15 -13.90
N TYR A 478 -24.25 -38.79 -13.48
CA TYR A 478 -24.47 -37.83 -12.38
C TYR A 478 -23.87 -38.33 -11.07
N GLU A 479 -24.12 -39.59 -10.70
CA GLU A 479 -23.52 -40.18 -9.49
C GLU A 479 -21.99 -40.27 -9.58
N LEU A 480 -21.46 -40.56 -10.78
CA LEU A 480 -20.01 -40.55 -11.02
C LEU A 480 -19.42 -39.14 -10.85
N MET A 481 -20.07 -38.11 -11.39
CA MET A 481 -19.66 -36.71 -11.22
C MET A 481 -19.66 -36.30 -9.76
N LYS A 482 -20.70 -36.67 -9.00
CA LYS A 482 -20.74 -36.41 -7.56
C LYS A 482 -19.53 -37.03 -6.84
N GLN A 483 -19.15 -38.26 -7.21
CA GLN A 483 -17.99 -38.95 -6.65
C GLN A 483 -16.66 -38.27 -7.02
N GLU A 484 -16.46 -37.90 -8.28
CA GLU A 484 -15.26 -37.19 -8.75
C GLU A 484 -15.12 -35.82 -8.07
N MET A 485 -16.22 -35.07 -7.95
CA MET A 485 -16.24 -33.79 -7.23
C MET A 485 -15.93 -33.95 -5.75
N ALA A 486 -16.43 -35.00 -5.10
CA ALA A 486 -16.07 -35.32 -3.72
C ALA A 486 -14.58 -35.67 -3.58
N ALA A 487 -14.02 -36.44 -4.51
CA ALA A 487 -12.61 -36.79 -4.52
C ALA A 487 -11.70 -35.56 -4.66
N MET A 488 -12.07 -34.60 -5.53
CA MET A 488 -11.35 -33.34 -5.68
C MET A 488 -11.32 -32.51 -4.39
N LEU A 489 -12.43 -32.45 -3.65
CA LEU A 489 -12.47 -31.71 -2.39
C LEU A 489 -11.77 -32.44 -1.25
N LYS A 490 -11.70 -33.78 -1.29
CA LYS A 490 -11.11 -34.58 -0.22
C LYS A 490 -9.62 -34.28 -0.02
N THR A 491 -8.90 -33.93 -1.07
CA THR A 491 -7.47 -33.57 -1.00
C THR A 491 -7.23 -32.29 -0.21
N ALA A 492 -8.19 -31.36 -0.22
CA ALA A 492 -8.14 -30.11 0.52
C ALA A 492 -8.86 -30.19 1.88
N GLU A 493 -9.46 -31.33 2.26
CA GLU A 493 -10.11 -31.50 3.54
C GLU A 493 -9.09 -31.80 4.64
N GLN A 494 -8.78 -30.80 5.46
CA GLN A 494 -8.04 -31.01 6.70
C GLN A 494 -8.49 -29.99 7.76
N PRO A 495 -9.25 -30.42 8.78
CA PRO A 495 -9.66 -29.55 9.88
C PRO A 495 -8.47 -28.88 10.59
N LEU A 496 -8.65 -27.63 11.03
CA LEU A 496 -7.66 -26.96 11.84
C LEU A 496 -7.59 -27.62 13.22
N THR A 497 -6.38 -28.00 13.64
CA THR A 497 -6.13 -28.56 14.96
C THR A 497 -5.19 -27.63 15.73
N VAL A 498 -5.52 -27.38 16.99
CA VAL A 498 -4.71 -26.55 17.90
C VAL A 498 -4.01 -27.48 18.88
N PRO A 499 -2.69 -27.74 18.71
CA PRO A 499 -1.94 -28.63 19.59
C PRO A 499 -1.83 -28.08 21.01
N GLU A 500 -1.96 -28.95 22.03
CA GLU A 500 -1.87 -28.53 23.43
C GLU A 500 -0.49 -27.98 23.84
N ASN A 501 0.56 -28.39 23.13
CA ASN A 501 1.95 -27.97 23.38
C ASN A 501 2.33 -26.63 22.75
N LYS A 502 1.42 -25.98 22.02
CA LYS A 502 1.64 -24.67 21.39
C LYS A 502 0.72 -23.63 22.05
N LYS A 503 1.28 -22.88 23.01
CA LYS A 503 0.56 -21.82 23.74
C LYS A 503 1.32 -20.49 23.73
N PRO A 504 0.83 -19.46 22.99
CA PRO A 504 -0.37 -19.49 22.15
C PRO A 504 -0.14 -20.16 20.79
N PHE A 505 -1.16 -20.85 20.29
CA PHE A 505 -1.28 -21.18 18.86
C PHE A 505 -1.70 -19.91 18.12
N VAL A 506 -0.80 -19.39 17.30
CA VAL A 506 -0.97 -18.12 16.57
C VAL A 506 -1.57 -18.35 15.19
N ILE A 507 -2.74 -17.75 14.95
CA ILE A 507 -3.43 -17.71 13.66
C ILE A 507 -3.32 -16.29 13.09
N LEU A 508 -2.68 -16.15 11.94
CA LEU A 508 -2.62 -14.91 11.17
C LEU A 508 -3.71 -14.93 10.09
N MET A 509 -4.69 -14.04 10.20
CA MET A 509 -5.80 -13.96 9.26
C MET A 509 -5.46 -12.98 8.15
N VAL A 510 -5.51 -13.43 6.90
CA VAL A 510 -5.19 -12.60 5.72
C VAL A 510 -6.31 -12.64 4.69
N GLY A 511 -6.29 -11.71 3.74
CA GLY A 511 -7.28 -11.59 2.67
C GLY A 511 -7.72 -10.16 2.42
N VAL A 512 -8.52 -9.94 1.37
CA VAL A 512 -8.89 -8.58 0.96
C VAL A 512 -10.03 -8.00 1.80
N ASN A 513 -10.32 -6.71 1.66
CA ASN A 513 -11.41 -6.07 2.38
C ASN A 513 -12.77 -6.62 1.92
N GLY A 514 -13.72 -6.71 2.85
CA GLY A 514 -15.09 -7.13 2.55
C GLY A 514 -15.30 -8.63 2.41
N VAL A 515 -14.26 -9.46 2.39
CA VAL A 515 -14.38 -10.95 2.32
C VAL A 515 -14.76 -11.61 3.65
N GLY A 516 -15.07 -10.84 4.70
CA GLY A 516 -15.52 -11.40 5.97
C GLY A 516 -14.41 -11.87 6.93
N LYS A 517 -13.16 -11.37 6.82
CA LYS A 517 -12.06 -11.67 7.76
C LYS A 517 -12.42 -11.42 9.23
N THR A 518 -12.75 -10.18 9.59
CA THR A 518 -13.07 -9.78 10.97
C THR A 518 -14.28 -10.54 11.52
N THR A 519 -15.29 -10.79 10.67
CA THR A 519 -16.43 -11.64 11.04
C THR A 519 -16.01 -13.09 11.30
N THR A 520 -15.14 -13.65 10.46
CA THR A 520 -14.58 -15.00 10.63
C THR A 520 -13.77 -15.09 11.93
N ILE A 521 -12.99 -14.06 12.27
CA ILE A 521 -12.26 -13.98 13.54
C ILE A 521 -13.21 -14.09 14.73
N GLY A 522 -14.29 -13.29 14.75
CA GLY A 522 -15.28 -13.34 15.82
C GLY A 522 -15.92 -14.72 15.99
N LYS A 523 -16.26 -15.38 14.87
CA LYS A 523 -16.83 -16.74 14.87
C LYS A 523 -15.82 -17.79 15.34
N LEU A 524 -14.59 -17.77 14.83
CA LEU A 524 -13.51 -18.68 15.26
C LEU A 524 -13.20 -18.52 16.75
N ALA A 525 -13.11 -17.27 17.22
CA ALA A 525 -12.83 -16.96 18.61
C ALA A 525 -13.91 -17.55 19.53
N LYS A 526 -15.19 -17.42 19.13
CA LYS A 526 -16.30 -18.04 19.87
C LYS A 526 -16.28 -19.56 19.79
N GLN A 527 -15.94 -20.14 18.64
CA GLN A 527 -15.81 -21.59 18.49
C GLN A 527 -14.74 -22.15 19.44
N PHE A 528 -13.55 -21.56 19.48
CA PHE A 528 -12.49 -22.00 20.39
C PHE A 528 -12.86 -21.79 21.87
N GLN A 529 -13.55 -20.70 22.22
CA GLN A 529 -14.11 -20.55 23.57
C GLN A 529 -15.11 -21.66 23.93
N ASN A 530 -15.99 -22.05 23.00
CA ASN A 530 -16.95 -23.14 23.21
C ASN A 530 -16.26 -24.50 23.36
N GLU A 531 -15.06 -24.66 22.78
CA GLU A 531 -14.17 -25.81 22.98
C GLU A 531 -13.35 -25.72 24.29
N GLY A 532 -13.59 -24.69 25.12
CA GLY A 532 -12.91 -24.48 26.40
C GLY A 532 -11.53 -23.84 26.32
N LYS A 533 -11.12 -23.33 25.14
CA LYS A 533 -9.81 -22.67 24.94
C LYS A 533 -9.90 -21.18 25.29
N SER A 534 -8.86 -20.67 25.93
CA SER A 534 -8.66 -19.23 26.11
C SER A 534 -8.19 -18.59 24.81
N VAL A 535 -8.80 -17.47 24.45
CA VAL A 535 -8.54 -16.76 23.18
C VAL A 535 -8.11 -15.33 23.46
N MET A 536 -7.22 -14.79 22.64
CA MET A 536 -6.88 -13.37 22.58
C MET A 536 -6.92 -12.91 21.11
N LEU A 537 -7.33 -11.67 20.89
CA LEU A 537 -7.37 -11.07 19.55
C LEU A 537 -6.32 -9.95 19.43
N ALA A 538 -5.71 -9.84 18.26
CA ALA A 538 -4.85 -8.70 17.91
C ALA A 538 -5.51 -7.88 16.77
N ALA A 539 -5.74 -6.60 17.02
CA ALA A 539 -6.32 -5.67 16.06
C ALA A 539 -5.24 -5.13 15.10
N GLY A 540 -4.75 -5.98 14.20
CA GLY A 540 -3.70 -5.62 13.25
C GLY A 540 -4.20 -4.93 11.95
N ASP A 541 -5.50 -4.75 11.73
CA ASP A 541 -6.01 -3.81 10.71
C ASP A 541 -6.00 -2.37 11.28
N THR A 542 -4.81 -1.83 11.54
CA THR A 542 -4.64 -0.52 12.21
C THR A 542 -5.03 0.65 11.33
N PHE A 543 -5.07 0.46 10.01
CA PHE A 543 -5.41 1.52 9.06
C PHE A 543 -6.89 1.87 9.08
N ARG A 544 -7.77 0.92 9.43
CA ARG A 544 -9.22 1.13 9.49
C ARG A 544 -9.67 1.21 10.94
N ALA A 545 -9.90 2.43 11.42
CA ALA A 545 -10.43 2.67 12.78
C ALA A 545 -11.67 1.81 13.08
N ALA A 546 -12.61 1.74 12.13
CA ALA A 546 -13.81 0.91 12.25
C ALA A 546 -13.52 -0.60 12.34
N ALA A 547 -12.42 -1.11 11.78
CA ALA A 547 -12.06 -2.52 11.88
C ALA A 547 -11.52 -2.85 13.29
N VAL A 548 -10.71 -1.95 13.85
CA VAL A 548 -10.24 -2.04 15.25
C VAL A 548 -11.44 -2.02 16.21
N GLU A 549 -12.33 -1.03 16.05
CA GLU A 549 -13.54 -0.91 16.87
C GLU A 549 -14.45 -2.12 16.73
N GLN A 550 -14.67 -2.61 15.50
CA GLN A 550 -15.47 -3.81 15.26
C GLN A 550 -14.89 -5.02 15.99
N LEU A 551 -13.56 -5.22 15.95
CA LEU A 551 -12.91 -6.32 16.63
C LEU A 551 -12.98 -6.18 18.16
N GLN A 552 -12.87 -4.95 18.68
CA GLN A 552 -13.03 -4.65 20.10
C GLN A 552 -14.45 -4.96 20.59
N VAL A 553 -15.49 -4.52 19.87
CA VAL A 553 -16.89 -4.85 20.17
C VAL A 553 -17.12 -6.36 20.16
N TRP A 554 -16.52 -7.08 19.20
CA TRP A 554 -16.54 -8.54 19.17
C TRP A 554 -15.89 -9.17 20.40
N GLY A 555 -14.75 -8.61 20.81
CA GLY A 555 -14.04 -9.01 22.03
C GLY A 555 -14.88 -8.79 23.29
N GLU A 556 -15.38 -7.57 23.49
CA GLU A 556 -16.21 -7.20 24.64
C GLU A 556 -17.46 -8.08 24.74
N ARG A 557 -18.20 -8.23 23.63
CA ARG A 557 -19.42 -9.05 23.57
C ARG A 557 -19.19 -10.51 23.96
N ASN A 558 -17.99 -11.04 23.73
CA ASN A 558 -17.64 -12.43 24.03
C ASN A 558 -16.66 -12.57 25.20
N SER A 559 -16.37 -11.48 25.91
CA SER A 559 -15.38 -11.44 27.00
C SER A 559 -14.00 -11.98 26.56
N ILE A 560 -13.54 -11.60 25.37
CA ILE A 560 -12.24 -11.95 24.79
C ILE A 560 -11.34 -10.71 24.83
N PRO A 561 -10.14 -10.80 25.43
CA PRO A 561 -9.20 -9.70 25.45
C PRO A 561 -8.73 -9.35 24.03
N VAL A 562 -8.78 -8.07 23.68
CA VAL A 562 -8.31 -7.53 22.41
C VAL A 562 -7.13 -6.59 22.65
N ILE A 563 -6.03 -6.83 21.97
CA ILE A 563 -4.87 -5.94 21.97
C ILE A 563 -4.96 -5.06 20.73
N ALA A 564 -5.03 -3.75 20.96
CA ALA A 564 -5.15 -2.72 19.94
C ALA A 564 -4.29 -1.51 20.32
N GLN A 565 -3.85 -0.77 19.31
CA GLN A 565 -3.18 0.53 19.47
C GLN A 565 -4.00 1.62 18.73
N HIS A 566 -3.48 2.84 18.66
CA HIS A 566 -4.13 3.94 17.95
C HIS A 566 -4.21 3.69 16.44
N THR A 567 -5.21 4.28 15.77
CA THR A 567 -5.35 4.20 14.30
C THR A 567 -4.07 4.66 13.60
N GLY A 568 -3.62 3.89 12.61
CA GLY A 568 -2.37 4.15 11.88
C GLY A 568 -1.10 3.62 12.57
N ALA A 569 -1.22 2.95 13.72
CA ALA A 569 -0.09 2.27 14.35
C ALA A 569 0.50 1.18 13.44
N ASP A 570 1.75 0.81 13.68
CA ASP A 570 2.40 -0.27 12.95
C ASP A 570 1.79 -1.64 13.30
N SER A 571 1.12 -2.28 12.33
CA SER A 571 0.42 -3.56 12.51
C SER A 571 1.31 -4.66 13.08
N ALA A 572 2.57 -4.72 12.64
CA ALA A 572 3.54 -5.69 13.15
C ALA A 572 3.86 -5.47 14.64
N SER A 573 3.86 -4.22 15.10
CA SER A 573 4.05 -3.87 16.51
C SER A 573 2.83 -4.26 17.36
N VAL A 574 1.60 -4.01 16.88
CA VAL A 574 0.37 -4.45 17.56
C VAL A 574 0.34 -5.96 17.75
N VAL A 575 0.68 -6.69 16.68
CA VAL A 575 0.72 -8.17 16.71
C VAL A 575 1.83 -8.69 17.63
N PHE A 576 2.99 -8.05 17.64
CA PHE A 576 4.08 -8.41 18.55
C PHE A 576 3.67 -8.27 20.01
N ASP A 577 3.05 -7.14 20.38
CA ASP A 577 2.54 -6.89 21.72
C ASP A 577 1.46 -7.90 22.11
N ALA A 578 0.57 -8.23 21.18
CA ALA A 578 -0.47 -9.23 21.39
C ALA A 578 0.11 -10.63 21.62
N PHE A 579 1.14 -11.01 20.87
CA PHE A 579 1.82 -12.29 21.04
C PHE A 579 2.56 -12.36 22.38
N GLN A 580 3.28 -11.31 22.76
CA GLN A 580 3.91 -11.24 24.09
C GLN A 580 2.86 -11.31 25.22
N ALA A 581 1.75 -10.60 25.10
CA ALA A 581 0.67 -10.61 26.08
C ALA A 581 0.00 -12.00 26.17
N ALA A 582 -0.28 -12.64 25.05
CA ALA A 582 -0.85 -13.98 24.99
C ALA A 582 0.08 -15.02 25.65
N LYS A 583 1.39 -14.95 25.39
CA LYS A 583 2.41 -15.80 26.02
C LYS A 583 2.50 -15.56 27.53
N ALA A 584 2.52 -14.30 27.96
CA ALA A 584 2.57 -13.95 29.39
C ALA A 584 1.32 -14.40 30.16
N ARG A 585 0.16 -14.42 29.50
CA ARG A 585 -1.12 -14.84 30.08
C ARG A 585 -1.44 -16.33 29.87
N ASN A 586 -0.53 -17.10 29.27
CA ASN A 586 -0.74 -18.51 28.90
C ASN A 586 -2.04 -18.75 28.11
N VAL A 587 -2.35 -17.87 27.17
CA VAL A 587 -3.52 -17.99 26.29
C VAL A 587 -3.31 -19.15 25.31
N ASP A 588 -4.36 -19.92 25.04
CA ASP A 588 -4.29 -21.08 24.15
C ASP A 588 -4.21 -20.67 22.68
N VAL A 589 -5.02 -19.68 22.25
CA VAL A 589 -5.09 -19.24 20.85
C VAL A 589 -4.97 -17.72 20.74
N LEU A 590 -4.08 -17.24 19.87
CA LEU A 590 -4.01 -15.84 19.45
C LEU A 590 -4.48 -15.73 18.00
N ILE A 591 -5.48 -14.91 17.73
CA ILE A 591 -5.93 -14.62 16.36
C ILE A 591 -5.60 -13.17 16.03
N ALA A 592 -4.78 -12.96 15.00
CA ALA A 592 -4.37 -11.65 14.54
C ALA A 592 -5.13 -11.25 13.27
N ASP A 593 -5.87 -10.14 13.33
CA ASP A 593 -6.46 -9.49 12.14
C ASP A 593 -5.38 -8.72 11.37
N THR A 594 -5.57 -8.52 10.07
CA THR A 594 -4.66 -7.74 9.21
C THR A 594 -5.43 -6.85 8.24
N ALA A 595 -4.75 -5.84 7.72
CA ALA A 595 -5.25 -5.06 6.60
C ALA A 595 -5.54 -5.94 5.35
N GLY A 596 -6.41 -5.46 4.46
CA GLY A 596 -6.81 -6.15 3.24
C GLY A 596 -6.95 -5.28 1.99
N ARG A 597 -6.21 -4.17 1.90
CA ARG A 597 -6.28 -3.21 0.79
C ARG A 597 -5.49 -3.68 -0.44
N LEU A 598 -6.08 -4.60 -1.23
CA LEU A 598 -5.41 -5.21 -2.39
C LEU A 598 -5.04 -4.23 -3.51
N GLN A 599 -5.64 -3.04 -3.59
CA GLN A 599 -5.28 -2.05 -4.60
C GLN A 599 -3.82 -1.58 -4.49
N ASN A 600 -3.22 -1.64 -3.30
CA ASN A 600 -1.82 -1.33 -3.04
C ASN A 600 -1.05 -2.62 -2.73
N LYS A 601 -1.01 -3.55 -3.70
CA LYS A 601 -0.50 -4.93 -3.52
C LYS A 601 0.86 -4.97 -2.84
N ASP A 602 1.84 -4.21 -3.33
CA ASP A 602 3.22 -4.29 -2.83
C ASP A 602 3.33 -3.88 -1.35
N ASN A 603 2.66 -2.80 -0.97
CA ASN A 603 2.66 -2.33 0.43
C ASN A 603 1.97 -3.34 1.36
N LEU A 604 0.83 -3.90 0.94
CA LEU A 604 0.12 -4.92 1.72
C LEU A 604 0.98 -6.17 1.90
N MET A 605 1.63 -6.66 0.83
CA MET A 605 2.46 -7.87 0.90
C MET A 605 3.69 -7.65 1.79
N GLN A 606 4.37 -6.50 1.67
CA GLN A 606 5.49 -6.15 2.56
C GLN A 606 5.07 -6.06 4.03
N GLU A 607 3.88 -5.52 4.30
CA GLU A 607 3.32 -5.44 5.65
C GLU A 607 3.08 -6.84 6.23
N LEU A 608 2.47 -7.75 5.46
CA LEU A 608 2.22 -9.13 5.87
C LEU A 608 3.51 -9.92 6.11
N GLU A 609 4.50 -9.77 5.23
CA GLU A 609 5.84 -10.34 5.42
C GLU A 609 6.51 -9.82 6.70
N LYS A 610 6.37 -8.50 6.96
CA LYS A 610 6.89 -7.89 8.18
C LYS A 610 6.22 -8.47 9.41
N ILE A 611 4.89 -8.62 9.43
CA ILE A 611 4.13 -9.22 10.53
C ILE A 611 4.63 -10.65 10.80
N ALA A 612 4.71 -11.49 9.76
CA ALA A 612 5.19 -12.87 9.89
C ALA A 612 6.64 -12.93 10.41
N ARG A 613 7.53 -12.07 9.90
CA ARG A 613 8.92 -11.97 10.37
C ARG A 613 9.03 -11.55 11.83
N VAL A 614 8.16 -10.65 12.28
CA VAL A 614 8.14 -10.17 13.67
C VAL A 614 7.61 -11.25 14.61
N MET A 615 6.58 -12.01 14.23
CA MET A 615 6.11 -13.18 14.99
C MET A 615 7.23 -14.21 15.20
N LYS A 616 8.03 -14.48 14.15
CA LYS A 616 9.18 -15.42 14.18
C LYS A 616 10.27 -15.05 15.19
N LYS A 617 10.33 -13.80 15.64
CA LYS A 617 11.27 -13.37 16.69
C LYS A 617 10.87 -13.91 18.08
N ILE A 618 9.59 -14.19 18.30
CA ILE A 618 9.06 -14.69 19.58
C ILE A 618 9.00 -16.22 19.58
N ASP A 619 8.54 -16.81 18.47
CA ASP A 619 8.48 -18.24 18.22
C ASP A 619 8.84 -18.51 16.75
N PRO A 620 9.95 -19.22 16.45
CA PRO A 620 10.37 -19.54 15.09
C PRO A 620 9.30 -20.25 14.24
N ASP A 621 8.37 -20.98 14.88
CA ASP A 621 7.30 -21.72 14.20
C ASP A 621 6.03 -20.86 13.97
N ALA A 622 6.00 -19.62 14.45
CA ALA A 622 4.86 -18.72 14.28
C ALA A 622 4.94 -17.91 12.97
N PRO A 623 3.79 -17.53 12.37
CA PRO A 623 2.43 -18.00 12.68
C PRO A 623 2.27 -19.51 12.40
N HIS A 624 1.52 -20.20 13.26
CA HIS A 624 1.28 -21.64 13.14
C HIS A 624 0.20 -21.94 12.10
N GLU A 625 -0.72 -20.99 11.88
CA GLU A 625 -1.68 -21.01 10.79
C GLU A 625 -1.70 -19.62 10.11
N VAL A 626 -1.51 -19.59 8.79
CA VAL A 626 -1.79 -18.44 7.94
C VAL A 626 -3.08 -18.73 7.18
N MET A 627 -4.17 -18.12 7.64
CA MET A 627 -5.52 -18.39 7.16
C MET A 627 -5.96 -17.31 6.19
N LEU A 628 -6.08 -17.66 4.90
CA LEU A 628 -6.67 -16.77 3.91
C LEU A 628 -8.20 -16.87 3.96
N THR A 629 -8.88 -15.73 4.13
CA THR A 629 -10.34 -15.65 3.93
C THR A 629 -10.64 -15.15 2.52
N ILE A 630 -11.46 -15.89 1.79
CA ILE A 630 -11.95 -15.54 0.46
C ILE A 630 -13.48 -15.51 0.44
N ASP A 631 -14.04 -14.70 -0.47
CA ASP A 631 -15.47 -14.60 -0.70
C ASP A 631 -15.86 -15.51 -1.85
N ALA A 632 -16.75 -16.48 -1.58
CA ALA A 632 -17.22 -17.44 -2.58
C ALA A 632 -17.90 -16.77 -3.79
N GLY A 633 -18.47 -15.57 -3.61
CA GLY A 633 -19.11 -14.82 -4.68
C GLY A 633 -18.14 -14.19 -5.69
N THR A 634 -16.84 -14.15 -5.38
CA THR A 634 -15.85 -13.46 -6.23
C THR A 634 -15.33 -14.30 -7.41
N GLY A 635 -15.74 -15.57 -7.51
CA GLY A 635 -15.38 -16.47 -8.62
C GLY A 635 -13.87 -16.56 -8.83
N GLN A 636 -13.40 -16.46 -10.08
CA GLN A 636 -11.98 -16.59 -10.42
C GLN A 636 -11.06 -15.55 -9.75
N ASN A 637 -11.59 -14.43 -9.22
CA ASN A 637 -10.79 -13.49 -8.43
C ASN A 637 -10.29 -14.10 -7.10
N ALA A 638 -10.93 -15.16 -6.59
CA ALA A 638 -10.41 -15.88 -5.44
C ALA A 638 -9.13 -16.66 -5.79
N ILE A 639 -9.04 -17.24 -6.99
CA ILE A 639 -7.87 -18.00 -7.45
C ILE A 639 -6.64 -17.10 -7.53
N SER A 640 -6.79 -15.89 -8.09
CA SER A 640 -5.68 -14.92 -8.15
C SER A 640 -5.26 -14.44 -6.76
N GLN A 641 -6.19 -14.31 -5.82
CA GLN A 641 -5.88 -13.99 -4.43
C GLN A 641 -5.11 -15.11 -3.73
N VAL A 642 -5.57 -16.37 -3.83
CA VAL A 642 -4.89 -17.52 -3.21
C VAL A 642 -3.46 -17.59 -3.69
N LYS A 643 -3.22 -17.46 -5.01
CA LYS A 643 -1.88 -17.43 -5.58
C LYS A 643 -1.01 -16.31 -4.96
N LEU A 644 -1.51 -15.08 -4.99
CA LEU A 644 -0.74 -13.90 -4.54
C LEU A 644 -0.38 -13.97 -3.05
N PHE A 645 -1.35 -14.31 -2.19
CA PHE A 645 -1.10 -14.40 -0.75
C PHE A 645 -0.21 -15.61 -0.40
N ASN A 646 -0.33 -16.72 -1.14
CA ASN A 646 0.53 -17.88 -0.93
C ASN A 646 1.99 -17.61 -1.29
N GLU A 647 2.24 -16.90 -2.41
CA GLU A 647 3.58 -16.48 -2.81
C GLU A 647 4.23 -15.53 -1.79
N CYS A 648 3.43 -14.70 -1.11
CA CYS A 648 3.92 -13.71 -0.15
C CYS A 648 4.19 -14.27 1.26
N VAL A 649 3.21 -14.94 1.88
CA VAL A 649 3.30 -15.36 3.29
C VAL A 649 3.29 -16.86 3.52
N GLY A 650 3.01 -17.67 2.48
CA GLY A 650 2.83 -19.11 2.60
C GLY A 650 1.55 -19.45 3.35
N LEU A 651 0.48 -19.75 2.61
CA LEU A 651 -0.82 -20.07 3.20
C LEU A 651 -0.82 -21.50 3.71
N THR A 652 -1.42 -21.71 4.89
CA THR A 652 -1.59 -23.05 5.49
C THR A 652 -3.05 -23.44 5.62
N GLY A 653 -3.98 -22.49 5.46
CA GLY A 653 -5.41 -22.73 5.48
C GLY A 653 -6.21 -21.71 4.70
N ILE A 654 -7.37 -22.13 4.23
CA ILE A 654 -8.35 -21.29 3.54
C ILE A 654 -9.69 -21.35 4.27
N THR A 655 -10.30 -20.19 4.45
CA THR A 655 -11.70 -20.05 4.84
C THR A 655 -12.49 -19.46 3.67
N LEU A 656 -13.51 -20.19 3.21
CA LEU A 656 -14.41 -19.72 2.15
C LEU A 656 -15.69 -19.17 2.77
N SER A 657 -15.93 -17.87 2.64
CA SER A 657 -17.07 -17.18 3.24
C SER A 657 -18.19 -16.89 2.24
N LYS A 658 -19.35 -16.48 2.75
CA LYS A 658 -20.52 -15.99 2.00
C LYS A 658 -21.08 -16.97 0.96
N LEU A 659 -20.98 -18.27 1.24
CA LEU A 659 -21.56 -19.31 0.38
C LEU A 659 -23.09 -19.17 0.27
N ASP A 660 -23.74 -18.61 1.29
CA ASP A 660 -25.17 -18.29 1.35
C ASP A 660 -25.59 -17.13 0.42
N GLY A 661 -24.65 -16.25 0.12
CA GLY A 661 -24.90 -15.09 -0.73
C GLY A 661 -24.92 -15.39 -2.22
N THR A 662 -24.30 -16.50 -2.65
CA THR A 662 -23.87 -16.70 -4.04
C THR A 662 -24.39 -17.98 -4.68
N ALA A 663 -24.61 -17.92 -5.99
CA ALA A 663 -24.86 -19.08 -6.85
C ALA A 663 -23.58 -19.61 -7.54
N LYS A 664 -22.44 -18.96 -7.26
CA LYS A 664 -21.12 -19.18 -7.87
C LYS A 664 -20.17 -19.93 -6.92
N GLY A 665 -20.69 -20.88 -6.13
CA GLY A 665 -19.90 -21.61 -5.15
C GLY A 665 -18.88 -22.60 -5.74
N GLY A 666 -18.80 -22.77 -7.06
CA GLY A 666 -17.89 -23.71 -7.72
C GLY A 666 -16.40 -23.36 -7.58
N VAL A 667 -16.08 -22.14 -7.18
CA VAL A 667 -14.69 -21.70 -6.92
C VAL A 667 -13.97 -22.57 -5.89
N ILE A 668 -14.70 -23.21 -4.98
CA ILE A 668 -14.12 -24.12 -3.97
C ILE A 668 -13.36 -25.30 -4.61
N PHE A 669 -13.89 -25.84 -5.71
CA PHE A 669 -13.26 -26.95 -6.45
C PHE A 669 -11.98 -26.48 -7.13
N ALA A 670 -12.01 -25.30 -7.74
CA ALA A 670 -10.87 -24.69 -8.39
C ALA A 670 -9.71 -24.41 -7.40
N VAL A 671 -10.05 -23.94 -6.20
CA VAL A 671 -9.08 -23.70 -5.14
C VAL A 671 -8.46 -25.01 -4.64
N ALA A 672 -9.30 -26.02 -4.39
CA ALA A 672 -8.86 -27.33 -3.92
C ALA A 672 -7.92 -28.01 -4.94
N ASP A 673 -8.28 -27.99 -6.22
CA ASP A 673 -7.52 -28.63 -7.29
C ASP A 673 -6.16 -27.95 -7.55
N LYS A 674 -6.11 -26.62 -7.57
CA LYS A 674 -4.92 -25.88 -8.00
C LYS A 674 -3.85 -25.70 -6.93
N PHE A 675 -4.22 -25.52 -5.66
CA PHE A 675 -3.28 -25.04 -4.65
C PHE A 675 -2.91 -26.08 -3.59
N ASN A 676 -3.71 -27.14 -3.42
CA ASN A 676 -3.48 -28.15 -2.38
C ASN A 676 -3.27 -27.54 -0.97
N ILE A 677 -3.90 -26.38 -0.72
CA ILE A 677 -3.95 -25.73 0.60
C ILE A 677 -5.25 -26.20 1.27
N PRO A 678 -5.19 -26.66 2.52
CA PRO A 678 -6.38 -27.08 3.25
C PRO A 678 -7.48 -26.03 3.29
N ILE A 679 -8.70 -26.42 2.94
CA ILE A 679 -9.90 -25.65 3.26
C ILE A 679 -10.26 -26.06 4.69
N ARG A 680 -10.14 -25.09 5.60
CA ARG A 680 -10.36 -25.30 7.04
C ARG A 680 -11.82 -25.07 7.41
N TYR A 681 -12.39 -23.99 6.85
CA TYR A 681 -13.72 -23.53 7.21
C TYR A 681 -14.52 -23.04 6.01
N ILE A 682 -15.84 -23.16 6.12
CA ILE A 682 -16.82 -22.56 5.21
C ILE A 682 -17.82 -21.70 6.00
N GLY A 683 -18.11 -20.51 5.49
CA GLY A 683 -19.09 -19.57 6.05
C GLY A 683 -20.37 -19.59 5.23
N VAL A 684 -21.47 -19.96 5.88
CA VAL A 684 -22.79 -20.24 5.25
C VAL A 684 -23.91 -19.36 5.82
N GLY A 685 -23.57 -18.19 6.36
CA GLY A 685 -24.50 -17.24 6.96
C GLY A 685 -23.80 -16.20 7.83
N GLU A 686 -24.60 -15.29 8.40
CA GLU A 686 -24.11 -14.19 9.25
C GLU A 686 -24.02 -14.56 10.74
N GLY A 687 -24.81 -15.54 11.17
CA GLY A 687 -24.89 -15.98 12.56
C GLY A 687 -23.57 -16.54 13.09
N ILE A 688 -23.42 -16.51 14.42
CA ILE A 688 -22.20 -16.95 15.10
C ILE A 688 -21.85 -18.42 14.81
N ASP A 689 -22.87 -19.25 14.68
CA ASP A 689 -22.74 -20.69 14.42
C ASP A 689 -22.62 -21.04 12.92
N ASP A 690 -22.62 -20.04 12.04
CA ASP A 690 -22.64 -20.23 10.58
C ASP A 690 -21.23 -20.32 9.98
N LEU A 691 -20.19 -20.38 10.80
CA LEU A 691 -18.87 -20.85 10.39
C LEU A 691 -18.76 -22.34 10.71
N ARG A 692 -18.47 -23.16 9.70
CA ARG A 692 -18.37 -24.61 9.83
C ARG A 692 -16.97 -25.06 9.50
N THR A 693 -16.46 -26.05 10.24
CA THR A 693 -15.31 -26.83 9.81
C THR A 693 -15.68 -27.53 8.50
N PHE A 694 -14.78 -27.44 7.51
CA PHE A 694 -15.03 -28.02 6.20
C PHE A 694 -14.99 -29.55 6.26
N ASN A 695 -15.99 -30.19 5.65
CA ASN A 695 -16.09 -31.61 5.43
C ASN A 695 -16.56 -31.82 3.99
N SER A 696 -15.77 -32.53 3.17
CA SER A 696 -16.05 -32.65 1.75
C SER A 696 -17.35 -33.42 1.49
N ASN A 697 -17.62 -34.47 2.26
CA ASN A 697 -18.79 -35.31 2.08
C ASN A 697 -20.06 -34.56 2.45
N ASP A 698 -20.10 -33.90 3.61
CA ASP A 698 -21.25 -33.10 4.04
C ASP A 698 -21.53 -31.96 3.06
N PHE A 699 -20.47 -31.33 2.53
CA PHE A 699 -20.60 -30.26 1.54
C PHE A 699 -21.18 -30.78 0.22
N ILE A 700 -20.67 -31.89 -0.30
CA ILE A 700 -21.16 -32.52 -1.53
C ILE A 700 -22.60 -33.02 -1.35
N ASP A 701 -22.92 -33.68 -0.24
CA ASP A 701 -24.27 -34.16 0.02
C ASP A 701 -25.26 -33.00 0.16
N ALA A 702 -24.88 -31.90 0.81
CA ALA A 702 -25.71 -30.70 0.85
C ALA A 702 -25.84 -30.02 -0.52
N LEU A 703 -24.79 -30.04 -1.34
CA LEU A 703 -24.78 -29.43 -2.66
C LEU A 703 -25.66 -30.20 -3.66
N PHE A 704 -25.75 -31.52 -3.53
CA PHE A 704 -26.48 -32.41 -4.44
C PHE A 704 -27.77 -33.00 -3.83
N SER A 705 -28.18 -32.57 -2.64
CA SER A 705 -29.44 -33.05 -2.06
C SER A 705 -30.64 -32.56 -2.87
N GLN A 706 -31.55 -33.46 -3.21
CA GLN A 706 -32.84 -33.13 -3.81
C GLN A 706 -33.88 -33.07 -2.68
N ASP A 707 -34.32 -31.87 -2.30
CA ASP A 707 -35.47 -31.72 -1.41
C ASP A 707 -36.69 -31.32 -2.27
N GLU A 708 -37.88 -31.84 -1.94
CA GLU A 708 -39.12 -31.63 -2.71
C GLU A 708 -39.60 -30.15 -2.72
N ASP A 709 -39.03 -29.31 -1.85
CA ASP A 709 -39.39 -27.89 -1.68
C ASP A 709 -38.62 -26.92 -2.61
N ASP A 710 -37.74 -27.42 -3.48
CA ASP A 710 -36.88 -26.59 -4.36
C ASP A 710 -37.35 -26.45 -5.81
N VAL A 711 -38.61 -26.82 -6.08
CA VAL A 711 -39.25 -26.68 -7.40
C VAL A 711 -40.09 -25.42 -7.48
#